data_AF-A0A086BJ78-F1
#
_entry.id   AF-A0A086BJ78-F1
#
_cell.length_a   1.000
_cell.length_b   1.000
_cell.length_c   1.000
_cell.angle_alpha   90.00
_cell.angle_beta   90.00
_cell.angle_gamma   90.00
#
_symmetry.space_group_name_H-M   'P 1'
#
loop_
_entity.id
_entity.type
_entity.pdbx_description
1 polymer ?
#
loop_
_entity_poly.entity_id
_entity_poly.type
_entity_poly.pdbx_seq_one_letter_code
_entity_poly.pdbx_strand_id
1 'polypeptide(L)'
;MGTLTIHAQIFSWKNPNLPEDTIKKDSVLAARLEQDIFAKDTLDFVRTRNRVIVDEAVLAKNDKKRFLGELNSKGSIIRGITFGNNQGQSVQSSMDLQISGRLSKDVTILASISDHNLPIQADGYTQTLEEFDKIYMQLNIKDKSILRAGHLDLVEAKNYFSKYQRRSMGLQFQTEFGKDNKTFVDVSMGVARSEFHRVRFQGVEGNQGPYRLTGKNGEQFITLISGSEQVFIDGILMKRGENQDYIINYNTGEVTFTSFRPIFQQNFITISYNYTNRNYSRYLFTGKVEHRREKMKVGLSWFMENDNKNAPLALNLSKEDEQILADAGNDPNLMYAPSGVVTEYDVNKILYRLVQNSTGGTNYEFSTNASETLYQVSFTYFGPNLGDYKLSQTTNNGRVFEYTGPSSGDYRAVRKLPSPQKSQVFSANSEFLLKDGKIGADIALSNYDLNLFSSKDSDQNFGYAGRIYGNKTFTKNNWKGTPSFEYQYIDKQFHILDRINDVEFSRDFNLTQEFNQRTQNRFIFSFLNKWNNKSTLNYRVNYLDERDTYKGIKNDLDFGWIKGKFFTKGNLSYLNTNATLQDTKFIRGGASTEYTGKKGSWAFGGSMEHNGKKYNDTQLMDVTSFSWKELFIQKKIGDSTRTKLLAKVYMRDNDSVRDNRLQNMNNILGIMAESQIIKTEKTTLNALIHYRKFFYQATGTDMTAARNNDFVVGNILYNQQLFKNGMRLQAFYELGNGQEAQREFQYIKVTDGQGIYKWTDYNGDGVQQLDEFEIAEYSDLAQYIRVYTNSVRYIPSNKNKIQLALFVNPAIVFNSENSFLKRWNFNISLNSQNSFYKKDKVLVINPFEKSSDQILKNQNILTSVQFNPTEKSGWNGNYRFISNDNLINANFSNEEREQTSHFLNLGYWFNKEFRVDWENSVHDIKNSSQLFVTRDYRLNNFETKPKATYKFTDAIQAELSSAYRQKQRMDGEEFLKAFDITGTVQWERKKTSIRGNFSFINNNFTGNNFSIVGNQMLDGLKPGKNQVWSVFIQQAINSFLQLNLNYEGRNSGERTIHIGSMQVKASF
;
A
#
# COMPACT_ATOMS: atom_id res chain seq x y z
N MET A 1 -67.98 15.94 -15.56
CA MET A 1 -68.23 16.63 -16.85
C MET A 1 -67.05 16.38 -17.77
N GLY A 2 -67.32 15.89 -18.99
CA GLY A 2 -66.49 16.16 -20.18
C GLY A 2 -65.19 15.38 -20.39
N THR A 3 -65.34 14.20 -21.01
CA THR A 3 -64.55 13.63 -22.12
C THR A 3 -63.32 14.37 -22.67
N LEU A 4 -62.24 13.62 -22.99
CA LEU A 4 -61.77 13.52 -24.38
C LEU A 4 -60.90 12.26 -24.61
N THR A 5 -61.31 11.47 -25.58
CA THR A 5 -60.62 10.29 -26.17
C THR A 5 -59.79 10.73 -27.37
N ILE A 6 -58.57 10.19 -27.52
CA ILE A 6 -57.88 10.12 -28.83
C ILE A 6 -57.23 8.73 -28.95
N HIS A 7 -57.52 8.07 -30.08
CA HIS A 7 -57.03 6.75 -30.48
C HIS A 7 -55.63 6.86 -31.08
N ALA A 8 -54.74 5.91 -30.80
CA ALA A 8 -53.53 5.68 -31.57
C ALA A 8 -53.37 4.18 -31.89
N GLN A 9 -53.17 3.91 -33.19
CA GLN A 9 -52.96 2.62 -33.83
C GLN A 9 -51.65 1.97 -33.36
N ILE A 10 -51.69 0.67 -33.04
CA ILE A 10 -50.51 -0.16 -32.78
C ILE A 10 -50.19 -0.95 -34.07
N PHE A 11 -49.02 -0.70 -34.66
CA PHE A 11 -48.47 -1.56 -35.70
C PHE A 11 -47.90 -2.84 -35.07
N SER A 12 -48.36 -4.00 -35.52
CA SER A 12 -47.74 -5.29 -35.17
C SER A 12 -46.74 -5.70 -36.26
N TRP A 13 -45.50 -5.97 -35.86
CA TRP A 13 -44.49 -6.57 -36.73
C TRP A 13 -44.39 -8.05 -36.38
N LYS A 14 -44.77 -8.91 -37.31
CA LYS A 14 -44.71 -10.37 -37.16
C LYS A 14 -43.29 -10.83 -37.54
N ASN A 15 -42.51 -11.31 -36.57
CA ASN A 15 -41.18 -11.85 -36.83
C ASN A 15 -41.30 -13.20 -37.58
N PRO A 16 -40.79 -13.32 -38.83
CA PRO A 16 -40.93 -14.55 -39.62
C PRO A 16 -40.07 -15.73 -39.12
N ASN A 17 -39.27 -15.56 -38.06
CA ASN A 17 -38.37 -16.59 -37.53
C ASN A 17 -38.87 -17.28 -36.24
N LEU A 18 -40.11 -17.04 -35.80
CA LEU A 18 -40.69 -17.66 -34.61
C LEU A 18 -42.06 -18.30 -34.96
N PRO A 19 -42.22 -19.63 -34.82
CA PRO A 19 -43.48 -20.31 -35.17
C PRO A 19 -44.61 -20.11 -34.14
N GLU A 20 -44.32 -19.71 -32.90
CA GLU A 20 -45.34 -19.50 -31.87
C GLU A 20 -45.03 -18.27 -31.00
N ASP A 21 -45.99 -17.34 -30.98
CA ASP A 21 -46.02 -16.16 -30.10
C ASP A 21 -46.55 -16.61 -28.73
N THR A 22 -45.68 -16.72 -27.73
CA THR A 22 -46.09 -16.99 -26.35
C THR A 22 -46.07 -15.71 -25.53
N ILE A 23 -46.97 -14.79 -25.84
CA ILE A 23 -47.37 -13.72 -24.92
C ILE A 23 -48.81 -14.00 -24.49
N LYS A 24 -48.96 -14.81 -23.42
CA LYS A 24 -50.22 -14.85 -22.67
C LYS A 24 -50.28 -13.63 -21.76
N LYS A 25 -51.26 -12.77 -22.06
CA LYS A 25 -51.99 -11.82 -21.20
C LYS A 25 -51.42 -11.62 -19.78
N ASP A 26 -50.77 -10.47 -19.58
CA ASP A 26 -50.98 -9.59 -18.41
C ASP A 26 -50.35 -8.21 -18.69
N SER A 27 -50.83 -7.55 -19.75
CA SER A 27 -50.35 -6.22 -20.20
C SER A 27 -51.23 -5.05 -19.71
N VAL A 28 -51.68 -5.08 -18.46
CA VAL A 28 -52.35 -3.91 -17.85
C VAL A 28 -51.55 -3.33 -16.68
N LEU A 29 -50.60 -4.08 -16.08
CA LEU A 29 -49.71 -3.52 -15.05
C LEU A 29 -48.41 -2.89 -15.61
N ALA A 30 -47.96 -3.29 -16.80
CA ALA A 30 -46.70 -2.80 -17.37
C ALA A 30 -46.78 -1.33 -17.83
N ALA A 31 -47.94 -0.86 -18.30
CA ALA A 31 -48.09 0.51 -18.82
C ALA A 31 -48.13 1.61 -17.74
N ARG A 32 -48.22 1.25 -16.44
CA ARG A 32 -48.04 2.21 -15.32
C ARG A 32 -46.63 2.21 -14.72
N LEU A 33 -45.73 1.37 -15.24
CA LEU A 33 -44.34 1.26 -14.77
C LEU A 33 -43.32 1.92 -15.71
N GLU A 34 -43.72 2.35 -16.91
CA GLU A 34 -42.87 3.06 -17.88
C GLU A 34 -43.29 4.53 -18.06
N GLN A 35 -43.24 5.31 -16.98
CA GLN A 35 -42.99 6.74 -17.11
C GLN A 35 -41.57 7.02 -16.66
N ASP A 36 -40.70 7.24 -17.65
CA ASP A 36 -39.35 7.74 -17.46
C ASP A 36 -39.37 9.05 -16.67
N ILE A 37 -38.87 9.00 -15.44
CA ILE A 37 -38.43 10.18 -14.69
C ILE A 37 -36.94 9.97 -14.45
N PHE A 38 -36.12 10.82 -15.08
CA PHE A 38 -34.67 10.87 -14.98
C PHE A 38 -34.16 10.60 -13.55
N ALA A 39 -33.47 9.47 -13.36
CA ALA A 39 -32.77 9.15 -12.12
C ALA A 39 -31.51 10.02 -11.98
N LYS A 40 -31.64 11.02 -11.12
CA LYS A 40 -30.57 11.80 -10.50
C LYS A 40 -29.82 10.88 -9.53
N ASP A 41 -28.49 10.87 -9.64
CA ASP A 41 -27.46 10.58 -8.62
C ASP A 41 -27.89 9.78 -7.36
N THR A 42 -27.33 8.57 -7.16
CA THR A 42 -27.67 7.67 -6.04
C THR A 42 -26.97 8.00 -4.71
N LEU A 43 -26.69 9.28 -4.46
CA LEU A 43 -26.36 9.82 -3.14
C LEU A 43 -27.57 10.57 -2.56
N ASP A 44 -28.66 9.86 -2.25
CA ASP A 44 -29.72 10.45 -1.43
C ASP A 44 -30.21 9.45 -0.37
N PHE A 45 -29.81 9.74 0.86
CA PHE A 45 -30.25 9.08 2.08
C PHE A 45 -31.74 9.35 2.32
N VAL A 46 -32.45 8.35 2.85
CA VAL A 46 -33.79 8.51 3.41
C VAL A 46 -33.76 9.58 4.50
N ARG A 47 -34.21 10.79 4.16
CA ARG A 47 -34.65 11.82 5.11
C ARG A 47 -35.87 11.29 5.85
N THR A 48 -35.69 10.75 7.04
CA THR A 48 -36.73 10.83 8.06
C THR A 48 -36.82 12.29 8.50
N ARG A 49 -38.02 12.87 8.49
CA ARG A 49 -38.27 14.20 9.08
C ARG A 49 -37.98 14.11 10.58
N ASN A 50 -36.76 14.43 10.99
CA ASN A 50 -36.53 14.96 12.32
C ASN A 50 -37.33 16.26 12.41
N ARG A 51 -38.17 16.39 13.44
CA ARG A 51 -38.63 17.71 13.87
C ARG A 51 -37.38 18.51 14.19
N VAL A 52 -37.04 19.40 13.27
CA VAL A 52 -36.07 20.47 13.47
C VAL A 52 -36.65 21.29 14.61
N ILE A 53 -36.09 21.15 15.81
CA ILE A 53 -35.98 22.31 16.68
C ILE A 53 -35.13 23.25 15.85
N VAL A 54 -35.75 24.32 15.39
CA VAL A 54 -35.09 25.42 14.68
C VAL A 54 -34.10 25.97 15.69
N ASP A 55 -32.90 25.42 15.70
CA ASP A 55 -31.74 26.20 16.05
C ASP A 55 -31.77 27.30 14.99
N GLU A 56 -32.08 28.52 15.42
CA GLU A 56 -31.88 29.71 14.61
C GLU A 56 -30.40 29.72 14.26
N ALA A 57 -30.06 29.03 13.17
CA ALA A 57 -29.02 29.44 12.28
C ALA A 57 -29.32 30.91 12.06
N VAL A 58 -28.59 31.76 12.80
CA VAL A 58 -28.33 33.11 12.39
C VAL A 58 -27.85 32.92 10.96
N LEU A 59 -28.76 33.16 10.02
CA LEU A 59 -28.44 33.51 8.66
C LEU A 59 -27.52 34.69 8.85
N ALA A 60 -26.22 34.41 8.94
CA ALA A 60 -25.21 35.38 8.65
C ALA A 60 -25.56 35.78 7.22
N LYS A 61 -26.31 36.87 7.09
CA LYS A 61 -26.35 37.66 5.86
C LYS A 61 -24.88 37.84 5.53
N ASN A 62 -24.42 37.09 4.52
CA ASN A 62 -23.10 37.22 3.98
C ASN A 62 -22.97 38.67 3.53
N ASP A 63 -22.38 39.49 4.39
CA ASP A 63 -22.18 40.88 4.12
C ASP A 63 -21.24 40.96 2.91
N LYS A 64 -21.67 41.72 1.90
CA LYS A 64 -21.09 41.79 0.56
C LYS A 64 -19.75 42.53 0.53
N LYS A 65 -18.80 42.14 1.37
CA LYS A 65 -17.38 42.49 1.28
C LYS A 65 -16.55 41.26 1.65
N ARG A 66 -16.50 40.27 0.75
CA ARG A 66 -15.56 39.15 0.85
C ARG A 66 -14.14 39.72 0.85
N PHE A 67 -13.42 39.56 1.96
CA PHE A 67 -11.99 39.90 2.10
C PHE A 67 -11.11 39.21 1.03
N LEU A 68 -11.61 38.13 0.40
CA LEU A 68 -10.91 37.31 -0.59
C LEU A 68 -11.57 37.25 -2.00
N GLY A 69 -12.55 38.12 -2.31
CA GLY A 69 -13.16 38.15 -3.66
C GLY A 69 -13.88 36.86 -4.08
N GLU A 70 -13.71 36.39 -5.33
CA GLU A 70 -14.29 35.13 -5.86
C GLU A 70 -13.53 33.86 -5.42
N LEU A 71 -12.63 33.95 -4.45
CA LEU A 71 -11.90 32.80 -3.91
C LEU A 71 -12.74 32.04 -2.88
N ASN A 72 -12.74 30.72 -3.03
CA ASN A 72 -13.30 29.75 -2.11
C ASN A 72 -12.14 28.98 -1.48
N SER A 73 -11.90 29.22 -0.19
CA SER A 73 -11.02 28.41 0.65
C SER A 73 -11.83 27.30 1.32
N LYS A 74 -11.25 26.12 1.46
CA LYS A 74 -11.79 24.98 2.20
C LYS A 74 -10.67 24.29 2.95
N GLY A 75 -10.86 23.96 4.23
CA GLY A 75 -9.88 23.14 4.96
C GLY A 75 -9.64 23.63 6.39
N SER A 76 -8.54 23.24 7.02
CA SER A 76 -8.18 23.71 8.36
C SER A 76 -6.68 23.88 8.61
N ILE A 77 -6.33 24.82 9.48
CA ILE A 77 -4.97 25.05 9.99
C ILE A 77 -5.02 24.87 11.51
N ILE A 78 -4.13 24.04 12.06
CA ILE A 78 -4.03 23.72 13.47
C ILE A 78 -2.63 24.08 13.97
N ARG A 79 -2.54 24.82 15.07
CA ARG A 79 -1.29 25.14 15.77
C ARG A 79 -1.50 24.89 17.25
N GLY A 80 -0.68 24.06 17.87
CA GLY A 80 -0.77 23.71 19.28
C GLY A 80 0.57 23.75 19.99
N ILE A 81 0.55 24.06 21.27
CA ILE A 81 1.69 24.06 22.18
C ILE A 81 1.27 23.28 23.42
N THR A 82 2.14 22.40 23.91
CA THR A 82 1.97 21.66 25.16
C THR A 82 3.14 21.92 26.08
N PHE A 83 2.87 22.10 27.38
CA PHE A 83 3.85 22.30 28.43
C PHE A 83 3.43 21.53 29.69
N GLY A 84 4.39 21.12 30.50
CA GLY A 84 4.10 20.49 31.79
C GLY A 84 5.28 20.59 32.73
N ASN A 85 5.06 20.27 34.01
CA ASN A 85 6.13 20.26 35.02
C ASN A 85 6.94 18.95 35.05
N ASN A 86 6.49 17.94 34.29
CA ASN A 86 7.08 16.61 34.15
C ASN A 86 7.38 16.23 32.69
N GLN A 87 7.32 17.19 31.75
CA GLN A 87 7.68 17.00 30.34
C GLN A 87 8.15 18.33 29.72
N GLY A 88 8.97 18.26 28.67
CA GLY A 88 9.44 19.43 27.93
C GLY A 88 8.33 20.17 27.17
N GLN A 89 8.64 21.38 26.68
CA GLN A 89 7.72 22.12 25.80
C GLN A 89 7.70 21.46 24.41
N SER A 90 6.51 21.21 23.87
CA SER A 90 6.35 20.67 22.51
C SER A 90 5.38 21.51 21.68
N VAL A 91 5.64 21.60 20.38
CA VAL A 91 4.82 22.32 19.41
C VAL A 91 4.28 21.34 18.39
N GLN A 92 2.98 21.39 18.14
CA GLN A 92 2.30 20.57 17.13
C GLN A 92 1.65 21.47 16.08
N SER A 93 1.86 21.16 14.81
CA SER A 93 1.32 21.92 13.67
C SER A 93 0.70 20.96 12.68
N SER A 94 -0.44 21.32 12.11
CA SER A 94 -0.99 20.65 10.93
C SER A 94 -1.73 21.67 10.07
N MET A 95 -1.78 21.45 8.77
CA MET A 95 -2.47 22.30 7.81
C MET A 95 -3.02 21.42 6.70
N ASP A 96 -4.28 21.63 6.32
CA ASP A 96 -4.88 21.06 5.11
C ASP A 96 -5.79 22.13 4.54
N LEU A 97 -5.32 22.84 3.51
CA LEU A 97 -6.00 24.00 2.96
C LEU A 97 -6.07 23.90 1.44
N GLN A 98 -7.27 23.98 0.89
CA GLN A 98 -7.54 24.07 -0.54
C GLN A 98 -8.11 25.45 -0.86
N ILE A 99 -7.57 26.11 -1.89
CA ILE A 99 -8.02 27.43 -2.34
C ILE A 99 -8.35 27.32 -3.82
N SER A 100 -9.56 27.72 -4.22
CA SER A 100 -9.96 27.73 -5.62
C SER A 100 -10.78 28.97 -5.96
N GLY A 101 -10.66 29.50 -7.18
CA GLY A 101 -11.49 30.62 -7.63
C GLY A 101 -10.80 31.52 -8.63
N ARG A 102 -11.39 32.68 -8.90
CA ARG A 102 -10.84 33.69 -9.81
C ARG A 102 -10.06 34.76 -9.04
N LEU A 103 -8.79 34.94 -9.41
CA LEU A 103 -7.96 36.07 -8.98
C LEU A 103 -8.27 37.32 -9.80
N SER A 104 -8.64 37.14 -11.08
CA SER A 104 -9.11 38.19 -11.99
C SER A 104 -10.01 37.60 -13.08
N LYS A 105 -10.50 38.42 -14.04
CA LYS A 105 -11.29 37.93 -15.18
C LYS A 105 -10.58 36.84 -16.00
N ASP A 106 -9.25 36.93 -16.08
CA ASP A 106 -8.41 36.07 -16.92
C ASP A 106 -7.55 35.09 -16.11
N VAL A 107 -7.61 35.08 -14.78
CA VAL A 107 -6.74 34.24 -13.94
C VAL A 107 -7.55 33.47 -12.92
N THR A 108 -7.48 32.14 -12.99
CA THR A 108 -8.03 31.23 -11.96
C THR A 108 -6.91 30.57 -11.18
N ILE A 109 -7.11 30.39 -9.87
CA ILE A 109 -6.19 29.68 -8.98
C ILE A 109 -6.82 28.39 -8.49
N LEU A 110 -5.99 27.36 -8.37
CA LEU A 110 -6.24 26.15 -7.61
C LEU A 110 -4.99 25.84 -6.80
N ALA A 111 -5.08 25.89 -5.48
CA ALA A 111 -3.98 25.58 -4.58
C ALA A 111 -4.43 24.55 -3.54
N SER A 112 -3.50 23.70 -3.11
CA SER A 112 -3.66 22.73 -2.05
C SER A 112 -2.38 22.72 -1.23
N ILE A 113 -2.50 22.93 0.08
CA ILE A 113 -1.38 22.92 1.02
C ILE A 113 -1.76 21.94 2.12
N SER A 114 -1.10 20.80 2.17
CA SER A 114 -1.17 19.85 3.27
C SER A 114 0.17 19.78 4.01
N ASP A 115 0.12 19.72 5.33
CA ASP A 115 1.21 19.47 6.26
C ASP A 115 0.60 18.66 7.41
N HIS A 116 1.07 17.42 7.57
CA HIS A 116 0.52 16.49 8.55
C HIS A 116 1.63 15.97 9.45
N ASN A 117 1.60 16.41 10.72
CA ASN A 117 2.26 15.67 11.79
C ASN A 117 1.41 14.44 12.10
N LEU A 118 1.61 13.34 11.37
CA LEU A 118 0.94 12.09 11.67
C LEU A 118 1.39 11.59 13.06
N PRO A 119 0.46 11.14 13.92
CA PRO A 119 0.85 10.53 15.19
C PRO A 119 1.80 9.37 14.92
N ILE A 120 2.88 9.29 15.69
CA ILE A 120 3.78 8.13 15.74
C ILE A 120 2.89 6.89 15.94
N GLN A 121 2.90 5.97 14.98
CA GLN A 121 2.06 4.77 15.05
C GLN A 121 2.70 3.78 16.02
N ALA A 122 1.88 3.16 16.88
CA ALA A 122 2.31 2.13 17.84
C ALA A 122 3.01 0.94 17.16
N ASP A 123 2.78 0.74 15.85
CA ASP A 123 3.40 -0.35 15.12
C ASP A 123 4.89 -0.16 14.82
N GLY A 124 5.49 1.00 15.08
CA GLY A 124 6.94 1.21 14.98
C GLY A 124 7.46 1.49 13.56
N TYR A 125 6.58 1.96 12.68
CA TYR A 125 6.94 2.57 11.40
C TYR A 125 7.11 4.09 11.58
N THR A 126 8.16 4.48 12.31
CA THR A 126 8.39 5.87 12.70
C THR A 126 9.62 6.41 11.98
N GLN A 127 9.48 6.66 10.68
CA GLN A 127 10.37 7.57 9.97
C GLN A 127 9.65 8.90 9.78
N THR A 128 10.38 10.02 9.83
CA THR A 128 9.86 11.37 9.65
C THR A 128 9.14 11.49 8.30
N LEU A 129 7.81 11.53 8.35
CA LEU A 129 6.89 11.47 7.21
C LEU A 129 6.67 12.85 6.57
N GLU A 130 7.74 13.59 6.26
CA GLU A 130 7.68 14.87 5.50
C GLU A 130 7.08 14.70 4.08
N GLU A 131 6.80 13.47 3.63
CA GLU A 131 6.23 13.15 2.32
C GLU A 131 4.72 13.37 2.20
N PHE A 132 3.99 13.52 3.32
CA PHE A 132 2.58 13.93 3.29
C PHE A 132 2.40 15.44 3.17
N ASP A 133 3.50 16.19 3.28
CA ASP A 133 3.50 17.63 3.12
C ASP A 133 3.41 17.93 1.61
N LYS A 134 2.26 18.40 1.14
CA LYS A 134 2.00 18.71 -0.26
C LYS A 134 1.57 20.16 -0.40
N ILE A 135 2.49 20.98 -0.87
CA ILE A 135 2.21 22.31 -1.40
C ILE A 135 2.02 22.17 -2.91
N TYR A 136 0.86 22.53 -3.46
CA TYR A 136 0.57 22.59 -4.88
C TYR A 136 -0.18 23.88 -5.19
N MET A 137 0.18 24.56 -6.26
CA MET A 137 -0.53 25.72 -6.77
C MET A 137 -0.57 25.65 -8.28
N GLN A 138 -1.70 25.97 -8.87
CA GLN A 138 -1.94 26.08 -10.29
C GLN A 138 -2.67 27.38 -10.58
N LEU A 139 -2.10 28.19 -11.47
CA LEU A 139 -2.73 29.38 -12.04
C LEU A 139 -3.05 29.08 -13.51
N ASN A 140 -4.32 29.15 -13.89
CA ASN A 140 -4.70 29.15 -15.30
C ASN A 140 -4.84 30.61 -15.74
N ILE A 141 -3.95 31.02 -16.65
CA ILE A 141 -3.88 32.36 -17.22
C ILE A 141 -4.52 32.29 -18.60
N LYS A 142 -5.73 32.83 -18.71
CA LYS A 142 -6.66 32.62 -19.82
C LYS A 142 -6.93 31.12 -20.03
N ASP A 143 -7.49 30.74 -21.17
CA ASP A 143 -7.70 29.33 -21.55
C ASP A 143 -6.48 28.70 -22.26
N LYS A 144 -5.28 29.31 -22.17
CA LYS A 144 -4.11 28.94 -22.99
C LYS A 144 -2.81 28.69 -22.22
N SER A 145 -2.66 29.23 -21.02
CA SER A 145 -1.42 29.10 -20.24
C SER A 145 -1.71 28.62 -18.83
N ILE A 146 -0.85 27.75 -18.32
CA ILE A 146 -0.95 27.14 -17.00
C ILE A 146 0.41 27.28 -16.31
N LEU A 147 0.45 27.97 -15.17
CA LEU A 147 1.61 28.02 -14.28
C LEU A 147 1.34 27.14 -13.08
N ARG A 148 2.18 26.14 -12.81
CA ARG A 148 2.13 25.31 -11.62
C ARG A 148 3.34 25.58 -10.74
N ALA A 149 3.15 25.51 -9.43
CA ALA A 149 4.19 25.70 -8.43
C ALA A 149 4.01 24.72 -7.26
N GLY A 150 5.09 24.39 -6.57
CA GLY A 150 5.07 23.44 -5.46
C GLY A 150 5.47 22.04 -5.91
N HIS A 151 4.80 21.00 -5.40
CA HIS A 151 5.00 19.61 -5.75
C HIS A 151 4.40 19.32 -7.12
N LEU A 152 5.24 18.91 -8.06
CA LEU A 152 4.92 18.68 -9.45
C LEU A 152 5.20 17.22 -9.81
N ASP A 153 4.21 16.57 -10.43
CA ASP A 153 4.35 15.29 -11.12
C ASP A 153 4.68 15.56 -12.60
N LEU A 154 5.95 15.48 -12.96
CA LEU A 154 6.44 15.71 -14.31
C LEU A 154 6.45 14.38 -15.07
N VAL A 155 5.66 14.27 -16.14
CA VAL A 155 5.51 13.05 -16.93
C VAL A 155 5.65 13.38 -18.41
N GLU A 156 6.62 12.74 -19.07
CA GLU A 156 6.75 12.72 -20.53
C GLU A 156 6.67 11.27 -21.04
N ALA A 157 5.68 11.00 -21.90
CA ALA A 157 5.37 9.65 -22.37
C ALA A 157 5.38 9.51 -23.90
N LYS A 158 5.45 10.63 -24.65
CA LYS A 158 5.29 10.65 -26.11
C LYS A 158 6.63 10.62 -26.83
N ASN A 159 7.64 11.30 -26.31
CA ASN A 159 8.94 11.41 -26.96
C ASN A 159 9.78 10.16 -26.68
N TYR A 160 10.15 9.41 -27.73
CA TYR A 160 10.64 8.03 -27.59
C TYR A 160 11.88 7.89 -26.69
N PHE A 161 12.92 8.69 -26.92
CA PHE A 161 14.18 8.64 -26.16
C PHE A 161 14.22 9.55 -24.93
N SER A 162 13.21 10.39 -24.71
CA SER A 162 13.14 11.30 -23.56
C SER A 162 11.89 11.05 -22.71
N LYS A 163 11.46 9.78 -22.62
CA LYS A 163 10.41 9.39 -21.67
C LYS A 163 10.95 9.49 -20.26
N TYR A 164 10.20 10.13 -19.37
CA TYR A 164 10.55 10.19 -17.96
C TYR A 164 9.32 10.42 -17.11
N GLN A 165 9.44 10.00 -15.85
CA GLN A 165 8.51 10.35 -14.78
C GLN A 165 9.33 10.80 -13.57
N ARG A 166 9.11 12.03 -13.11
CA ARG A 166 9.82 12.60 -11.94
C ARG A 166 8.88 13.39 -11.06
N ARG A 167 9.04 13.24 -9.75
CA ARG A 167 8.40 14.10 -8.75
C ARG A 167 9.39 15.16 -8.29
N SER A 168 8.98 16.42 -8.30
CA SER A 168 9.85 17.54 -7.93
C SER A 168 9.10 18.61 -7.16
N MET A 169 9.83 19.42 -6.40
CA MET A 169 9.34 20.68 -5.86
C MET A 169 9.86 21.81 -6.74
N GLY A 170 9.00 22.56 -7.42
CA GLY A 170 9.45 23.56 -8.38
C GLY A 170 8.34 24.37 -9.04
N LEU A 171 8.65 24.89 -10.22
CA LEU A 171 7.76 25.66 -11.08
C LEU A 171 7.63 24.96 -12.44
N GLN A 172 6.43 24.93 -13.01
CA GLN A 172 6.17 24.47 -14.37
C GLN A 172 5.30 25.48 -15.10
N PHE A 173 5.70 25.86 -16.30
CA PHE A 173 4.93 26.73 -17.17
C PHE A 173 4.58 26.01 -18.47
N GLN A 174 3.28 25.92 -18.76
CA GLN A 174 2.73 25.34 -19.98
C GLN A 174 1.96 26.40 -20.76
N THR A 175 2.15 26.48 -22.08
CA THR A 175 1.38 27.38 -22.93
C THR A 175 1.19 26.83 -24.34
N GLU A 176 0.03 27.11 -24.95
CA GLU A 176 -0.27 26.81 -26.35
C GLU A 176 -0.59 28.10 -27.11
N PHE A 177 0.12 28.35 -28.21
CA PHE A 177 -0.11 29.52 -29.07
C PHE A 177 -0.19 29.14 -30.56
N GLY A 178 -0.89 29.97 -31.34
CA GLY A 178 -1.24 29.71 -32.75
C GLY A 178 -2.66 29.15 -32.93
N LYS A 179 -3.36 29.54 -34.02
CA LYS A 179 -4.70 29.03 -34.37
C LYS A 179 -4.59 27.80 -35.26
N ASP A 180 -4.01 27.95 -36.44
CA ASP A 180 -3.89 26.87 -37.44
C ASP A 180 -2.61 26.05 -37.24
N ASN A 181 -1.51 26.73 -36.91
CA ASN A 181 -0.23 26.11 -36.57
C ASN A 181 0.02 26.25 -35.07
N LYS A 182 -0.27 25.20 -34.32
CA LYS A 182 -0.19 25.20 -32.86
C LYS A 182 1.24 24.90 -32.40
N THR A 183 1.76 25.75 -31.52
CA THR A 183 3.02 25.51 -30.81
C THR A 183 2.71 25.33 -29.34
N PHE A 184 3.11 24.19 -28.78
CA PHE A 184 3.01 23.88 -27.37
C PHE A 184 4.40 24.00 -26.73
N VAL A 185 4.48 24.71 -25.61
CA VAL A 185 5.70 24.87 -24.81
C VAL A 185 5.40 24.43 -23.38
N ASP A 186 6.27 23.62 -22.82
CA ASP A 186 6.22 23.15 -21.44
C ASP A 186 7.63 23.20 -20.87
N VAL A 187 7.86 23.98 -19.82
CA VAL A 187 9.17 24.14 -19.17
C VAL A 187 8.97 23.98 -17.68
N SER A 188 9.85 23.23 -17.03
CA SER A 188 9.83 23.05 -15.58
C SER A 188 11.23 23.15 -14.98
N MET A 189 11.30 23.68 -13.76
CA MET A 189 12.52 23.78 -12.97
C MET A 189 12.21 23.51 -11.50
N GLY A 190 13.05 22.75 -10.80
CA GLY A 190 12.83 22.42 -9.40
C GLY A 190 13.93 21.56 -8.79
N VAL A 191 13.62 21.00 -7.62
CA VAL A 191 14.47 20.02 -6.91
C VAL A 191 13.73 18.69 -6.86
N ALA A 192 14.35 17.62 -7.35
CA ALA A 192 13.82 16.27 -7.23
C ALA A 192 13.91 15.80 -5.76
N ARG A 193 12.83 15.20 -5.25
CA ARG A 193 12.74 14.71 -3.87
C ARG A 193 12.85 13.18 -3.75
N SER A 194 12.99 12.49 -4.89
CA SER A 194 12.83 11.05 -4.98
C SER A 194 13.78 10.45 -5.97
N GLU A 195 14.14 9.18 -5.74
CA GLU A 195 14.86 8.38 -6.71
C GLU A 195 13.94 7.32 -7.31
N PHE A 196 14.01 7.17 -8.62
CA PHE A 196 13.29 6.14 -9.35
C PHE A 196 14.08 4.84 -9.32
N HIS A 197 13.42 3.73 -8.99
CA HIS A 197 14.01 2.41 -9.07
C HIS A 197 13.02 1.38 -9.63
N ARG A 198 13.58 0.35 -10.24
CA ARG A 198 12.84 -0.76 -10.82
C ARG A 198 13.46 -2.05 -10.35
N VAL A 199 12.64 -2.89 -9.75
CA VAL A 199 13.01 -4.26 -9.42
C VAL A 199 12.23 -5.22 -10.29
N ARG A 200 12.89 -6.32 -10.65
CA ARG A 200 12.28 -7.43 -11.37
C ARG A 200 12.67 -8.71 -10.66
N PHE A 201 11.68 -9.53 -10.35
CA PHE A 201 11.88 -10.82 -9.73
C PHE A 201 10.83 -11.81 -10.21
N GLN A 202 11.10 -13.09 -9.99
CA GLN A 202 10.19 -14.17 -10.31
C GLN A 202 9.33 -14.47 -9.08
N GLY A 203 8.02 -14.70 -9.28
CA GLY A 203 7.10 -15.05 -8.21
C GLY A 203 7.48 -16.36 -7.52
N VAL A 204 7.01 -16.54 -6.29
CA VAL A 204 7.13 -17.82 -5.57
C VAL A 204 5.78 -18.53 -5.62
N GLU A 205 5.77 -19.84 -5.90
CA GLU A 205 4.55 -20.60 -6.13
C GLU A 205 3.55 -20.48 -4.98
N GLY A 206 2.35 -19.98 -5.28
CA GLY A 206 1.27 -19.80 -4.32
C GLY A 206 1.51 -18.70 -3.29
N ASN A 207 2.66 -18.02 -3.29
CA ASN A 207 3.00 -17.01 -2.30
C ASN A 207 2.46 -15.64 -2.69
N GLN A 208 1.43 -15.16 -1.99
CA GLN A 208 0.86 -13.83 -2.25
C GLN A 208 1.69 -12.66 -1.68
N GLY A 209 2.79 -12.92 -0.97
CA GLY A 209 3.61 -11.89 -0.32
C GLY A 209 3.37 -11.81 1.20
N PRO A 210 3.90 -10.77 1.87
CA PRO A 210 4.51 -9.56 1.32
C PRO A 210 5.86 -9.77 0.63
N TYR A 211 6.10 -9.14 -0.52
CA TYR A 211 7.37 -9.06 -1.24
C TYR A 211 8.07 -7.73 -0.95
N ARG A 212 9.34 -7.76 -0.51
CA ARG A 212 10.11 -6.56 -0.17
C ARG A 212 10.69 -5.87 -1.40
N LEU A 213 10.63 -4.54 -1.41
CA LEU A 213 11.25 -3.66 -2.39
C LEU A 213 12.50 -3.01 -1.77
N THR A 214 13.53 -2.75 -2.58
CA THR A 214 14.86 -2.28 -2.16
C THR A 214 15.28 -1.03 -2.91
N GLY A 215 16.05 -0.14 -2.29
CA GLY A 215 16.61 1.02 -2.98
C GLY A 215 17.70 0.66 -3.99
N LYS A 216 18.05 1.63 -4.85
CA LYS A 216 19.05 1.48 -5.92
C LYS A 216 20.44 1.12 -5.40
N ASN A 217 20.78 1.51 -4.17
CA ASN A 217 22.07 1.20 -3.56
C ASN A 217 22.03 -0.05 -2.66
N GLY A 218 20.92 -0.80 -2.65
CA GLY A 218 20.72 -1.95 -1.78
C GLY A 218 20.08 -1.60 -0.43
N GLU A 219 19.52 -0.40 -0.29
CA GLU A 219 18.80 0.02 0.92
C GLU A 219 17.59 -0.92 1.14
N GLN A 220 17.56 -1.64 2.26
CA GLN A 220 16.48 -2.58 2.54
C GLN A 220 15.21 -1.88 3.05
N PHE A 221 15.34 -0.70 3.66
CA PHE A 221 14.23 0.11 4.18
C PHE A 221 14.12 1.37 3.36
N ILE A 222 13.14 1.37 2.46
CA ILE A 222 12.82 2.50 1.63
C ILE A 222 11.38 2.93 1.90
N THR A 223 11.19 4.23 2.10
CA THR A 223 9.86 4.81 2.11
C THR A 223 9.48 5.07 0.67
N LEU A 224 8.45 4.35 0.22
CA LEU A 224 7.94 4.47 -1.12
C LEU A 224 7.01 5.66 -1.21
N ILE A 225 7.18 6.46 -2.25
CA ILE A 225 6.30 7.59 -2.46
C ILE A 225 4.94 7.08 -2.93
N SER A 226 3.91 7.43 -2.18
CA SER A 226 2.56 6.93 -2.40
C SER A 226 2.05 7.16 -3.83
N GLY A 227 1.56 6.10 -4.47
CA GLY A 227 1.03 6.13 -5.84
C GLY A 227 2.07 6.38 -6.92
N SER A 228 3.35 6.20 -6.62
CA SER A 228 4.42 6.25 -7.63
C SER A 228 4.70 4.90 -8.27
N GLU A 229 4.17 3.82 -7.69
CA GLU A 229 4.41 2.44 -8.08
C GLU A 229 3.62 2.01 -9.32
N GLN A 230 4.27 1.21 -10.17
CA GLN A 230 3.67 0.49 -11.28
C GLN A 230 4.08 -0.98 -11.17
N VAL A 231 3.11 -1.83 -10.87
CA VAL A 231 3.29 -3.27 -10.72
C VAL A 231 2.84 -3.96 -12.00
N PHE A 232 3.73 -4.73 -12.61
CA PHE A 232 3.44 -5.54 -13.79
C PHE A 232 3.64 -7.02 -13.45
N ILE A 233 2.70 -7.87 -13.88
CA ILE A 233 2.85 -9.32 -13.88
C ILE A 233 2.81 -9.79 -15.32
N ASP A 234 3.88 -10.42 -15.80
CA ASP A 234 4.03 -10.88 -17.19
C ASP A 234 3.66 -9.79 -18.22
N GLY A 235 4.11 -8.56 -17.95
CA GLY A 235 3.84 -7.37 -18.77
C GLY A 235 2.45 -6.72 -18.60
N ILE A 236 1.54 -7.29 -17.80
CA ILE A 236 0.20 -6.73 -17.55
C ILE A 236 0.24 -5.80 -16.33
N LEU A 237 -0.21 -4.56 -16.48
CA LEU A 237 -0.30 -3.60 -15.37
C LEU A 237 -1.39 -4.01 -14.37
N MET A 238 -1.00 -4.17 -13.10
CA MET A 238 -1.87 -4.51 -11.99
C MET A 238 -2.48 -3.26 -11.33
N LYS A 239 -3.66 -3.42 -10.74
CA LYS A 239 -4.39 -2.36 -10.01
C LYS A 239 -4.24 -2.49 -8.50
N ARG A 240 -3.90 -1.38 -7.85
CA ARG A 240 -3.82 -1.30 -6.39
C ARG A 240 -5.21 -1.26 -5.73
N GLY A 241 -5.38 -2.00 -4.63
CA GLY A 241 -6.54 -1.94 -3.72
C GLY A 241 -6.83 -3.27 -3.04
N GLU A 242 -7.46 -3.24 -1.86
CA GLU A 242 -7.81 -4.46 -1.09
C GLU A 242 -8.74 -5.40 -1.87
N ASN A 243 -9.62 -4.83 -2.69
CA ASN A 243 -10.53 -5.57 -3.59
C ASN A 243 -10.03 -5.55 -5.05
N GLN A 244 -8.74 -5.33 -5.28
CA GLN A 244 -8.09 -5.29 -6.60
C GLN A 244 -6.94 -6.29 -6.64
N ASP A 245 -5.88 -6.05 -7.43
CA ASP A 245 -4.84 -7.03 -7.75
C ASP A 245 -3.76 -7.13 -6.67
N TYR A 246 -3.41 -6.01 -6.01
CA TYR A 246 -2.39 -5.97 -4.95
C TYR A 246 -2.61 -4.80 -3.98
N ILE A 247 -1.98 -4.89 -2.81
CA ILE A 247 -1.81 -3.82 -1.82
C ILE A 247 -0.32 -3.56 -1.61
N ILE A 248 0.03 -2.36 -1.13
CA ILE A 248 1.41 -1.98 -0.85
C ILE A 248 1.47 -1.24 0.49
N ASN A 249 2.45 -1.60 1.30
CA ASN A 249 2.82 -0.85 2.49
C ASN A 249 3.96 0.11 2.11
N TYR A 250 3.65 1.41 2.07
CA TYR A 250 4.59 2.44 1.66
C TYR A 250 5.73 2.67 2.65
N ASN A 251 5.48 2.43 3.94
CA ASN A 251 6.47 2.64 4.99
C ASN A 251 7.53 1.54 5.00
N THR A 252 7.14 0.32 4.61
CA THR A 252 8.04 -0.84 4.59
C THR A 252 8.53 -1.18 3.19
N GLY A 253 7.98 -0.55 2.15
CA GLY A 253 8.26 -0.93 0.78
C GLY A 253 7.88 -2.38 0.48
N GLU A 254 6.70 -2.84 0.91
CA GLU A 254 6.27 -4.23 0.73
C GLU A 254 5.00 -4.35 -0.09
N VAL A 255 5.00 -5.23 -1.09
CA VAL A 255 3.86 -5.49 -1.97
C VAL A 255 3.25 -6.85 -1.66
N THR A 256 1.93 -6.90 -1.45
CA THR A 256 1.17 -8.14 -1.24
C THR A 256 0.09 -8.25 -2.31
N PHE A 257 0.08 -9.34 -3.05
CA PHE A 257 -0.96 -9.65 -4.02
C PHE A 257 -2.21 -10.17 -3.30
N THR A 258 -3.38 -9.87 -3.83
CA THR A 258 -4.64 -10.35 -3.24
C THR A 258 -5.00 -11.72 -3.80
N SER A 259 -5.96 -12.41 -3.19
CA SER A 259 -6.52 -13.64 -3.77
C SER A 259 -7.14 -13.47 -5.17
N PHE A 260 -7.38 -12.23 -5.64
CA PHE A 260 -7.84 -11.96 -7.00
C PHE A 260 -6.73 -12.13 -8.06
N ARG A 261 -5.45 -12.13 -7.64
CA ARG A 261 -4.29 -12.37 -8.52
C ARG A 261 -3.34 -13.40 -7.91
N PRO A 262 -3.65 -14.70 -8.07
CA PRO A 262 -2.74 -15.75 -7.62
C PRO A 262 -1.37 -15.66 -8.31
N ILE A 263 -0.32 -15.56 -7.50
CA ILE A 263 1.08 -15.63 -7.96
C ILE A 263 1.57 -17.07 -8.11
N PHE A 264 2.25 -17.33 -9.22
CA PHE A 264 2.89 -18.60 -9.57
C PHE A 264 4.40 -18.42 -9.73
N GLN A 265 5.13 -19.53 -9.70
CA GLN A 265 6.57 -19.52 -9.93
C GLN A 265 6.92 -18.95 -11.31
N GLN A 266 6.12 -19.19 -12.35
CA GLN A 266 6.42 -18.68 -13.70
C GLN A 266 6.10 -17.19 -13.91
N ASN A 267 5.49 -16.50 -12.95
CA ASN A 267 5.15 -15.09 -13.12
C ASN A 267 6.40 -14.22 -12.97
N PHE A 268 6.66 -13.37 -13.95
CA PHE A 268 7.66 -12.31 -13.83
C PHE A 268 7.00 -11.05 -13.30
N ILE A 269 7.41 -10.63 -12.11
CA ILE A 269 6.90 -9.44 -11.44
C ILE A 269 7.92 -8.32 -11.64
N THR A 270 7.48 -7.24 -12.29
CA THR A 270 8.28 -6.03 -12.47
C THR A 270 7.60 -4.88 -11.76
N ILE A 271 8.30 -4.25 -10.83
CA ILE A 271 7.76 -3.15 -10.02
C ILE A 271 8.69 -1.96 -10.21
N SER A 272 8.15 -0.88 -10.76
CA SER A 272 8.83 0.42 -10.83
C SER A 272 8.21 1.34 -9.78
N TYR A 273 9.01 2.09 -9.03
CA TYR A 273 8.52 2.99 -7.98
C TYR A 273 9.51 4.13 -7.75
N ASN A 274 9.03 5.20 -7.11
CA ASN A 274 9.89 6.22 -6.56
C ASN A 274 9.97 6.04 -5.05
N TYR A 275 11.16 6.19 -4.49
CA TYR A 275 11.39 6.16 -3.05
C TYR A 275 12.17 7.39 -2.63
N THR A 276 12.09 7.77 -1.36
CA THR A 276 12.88 8.89 -0.86
C THR A 276 14.34 8.51 -0.74
N ASN A 277 15.20 9.31 -1.37
CA ASN A 277 16.62 9.28 -1.16
C ASN A 277 17.08 10.70 -0.75
N ARG A 278 17.79 10.81 0.37
CA ARG A 278 18.25 12.08 0.96
C ARG A 278 19.78 12.25 0.89
N ASN A 279 20.44 11.60 -0.08
CA ASN A 279 21.89 11.70 -0.22
C ASN A 279 22.34 13.10 -0.67
N TYR A 280 21.82 13.59 -1.79
CA TYR A 280 22.19 14.88 -2.39
C TYR A 280 20.95 15.70 -2.77
N SER A 281 21.08 17.03 -2.77
CA SER A 281 20.08 17.91 -3.40
C SER A 281 20.20 17.80 -4.92
N ARG A 282 19.10 17.41 -5.58
CA ARG A 282 19.08 17.14 -7.02
C ARG A 282 18.28 18.19 -7.78
N TYR A 283 18.95 19.03 -8.57
CA TYR A 283 18.26 20.00 -9.41
C TYR A 283 17.69 19.32 -10.66
N LEU A 284 16.46 19.65 -11.00
CA LEU A 284 15.75 19.12 -12.16
C LEU A 284 15.29 20.28 -13.05
N PHE A 285 15.71 20.25 -14.31
CA PHE A 285 15.27 21.17 -15.35
C PHE A 285 14.80 20.38 -16.57
N THR A 286 13.56 20.59 -16.98
CA THR A 286 13.00 19.89 -18.13
C THR A 286 12.28 20.87 -19.04
N GLY A 287 12.14 20.51 -20.30
CA GLY A 287 11.21 21.21 -21.15
C GLY A 287 11.02 20.58 -22.51
N LYS A 288 10.00 21.05 -23.21
CA LYS A 288 9.68 20.65 -24.57
C LYS A 288 9.01 21.77 -25.33
N VAL A 289 9.28 21.79 -26.62
CA VAL A 289 8.66 22.66 -27.61
C VAL A 289 8.17 21.76 -28.72
N GLU A 290 6.86 21.80 -28.99
CA GLU A 290 6.23 20.99 -30.02
C GLU A 290 5.46 21.89 -30.99
N HIS A 291 5.86 21.90 -32.26
CA HIS A 291 5.19 22.65 -33.32
C HIS A 291 4.41 21.69 -34.22
N ARG A 292 3.12 21.94 -34.38
CA ARG A 292 2.21 21.16 -35.25
C ARG A 292 1.70 22.02 -36.40
N ARG A 293 1.89 21.49 -37.61
CA ARG A 293 1.23 21.91 -38.85
C ARG A 293 0.29 20.80 -39.33
N GLU A 294 -0.46 21.06 -40.40
CA GLU A 294 -1.42 20.09 -40.95
C GLU A 294 -0.81 18.70 -41.27
N LYS A 295 0.41 18.67 -41.83
CA LYS A 295 1.11 17.42 -42.23
C LYS A 295 2.43 17.17 -41.50
N MET A 296 2.87 18.07 -40.64
CA MET A 296 4.20 17.98 -40.03
C MET A 296 4.12 18.28 -38.54
N LYS A 297 4.80 17.47 -37.74
CA LYS A 297 4.96 17.64 -36.32
C LYS A 297 6.45 17.59 -35.99
N VAL A 298 6.97 18.63 -35.35
CA VAL A 298 8.37 18.67 -34.88
C VAL A 298 8.37 18.93 -33.38
N GLY A 299 9.18 18.18 -32.64
CA GLY A 299 9.37 18.30 -31.21
C GLY A 299 10.84 18.43 -30.86
N LEU A 300 11.13 19.30 -29.89
CA LEU A 300 12.41 19.36 -29.19
C LEU A 300 12.10 19.15 -27.71
N SER A 301 12.88 18.32 -27.02
CA SER A 301 12.78 18.15 -25.58
C SER A 301 14.15 18.01 -24.94
N TRP A 302 14.25 18.49 -23.71
CA TRP A 302 15.44 18.40 -22.88
C TRP A 302 15.07 17.99 -21.46
N PHE A 303 15.97 17.22 -20.86
CA PHE A 303 15.91 16.76 -19.49
C PHE A 303 17.29 16.93 -18.89
N MET A 304 17.38 17.54 -17.72
CA MET A 304 18.63 17.76 -17.00
C MET A 304 18.38 17.54 -15.51
N GLU A 305 19.08 16.57 -14.94
CA GLU A 305 19.04 16.20 -13.54
C GLU A 305 20.49 16.23 -13.02
N ASN A 306 20.77 16.99 -11.97
CA ASN A 306 22.14 17.18 -11.48
C ASN A 306 22.20 17.24 -9.96
N ASP A 307 22.97 16.36 -9.36
CA ASP A 307 23.23 16.36 -7.92
C ASP A 307 24.22 17.45 -7.53
N ASN A 308 23.94 18.13 -6.41
CA ASN A 308 24.87 19.09 -5.84
C ASN A 308 25.89 18.38 -4.95
N LYS A 309 27.08 18.11 -5.51
CA LYS A 309 28.20 17.50 -4.77
C LYS A 309 28.68 18.31 -3.56
N ASN A 310 28.44 19.62 -3.54
CA ASN A 310 28.89 20.52 -2.47
C ASN A 310 27.86 20.71 -1.36
N ALA A 311 26.67 20.09 -1.48
CA ALA A 311 25.61 20.19 -0.47
C ALA A 311 24.94 18.83 -0.25
N PRO A 312 25.67 17.83 0.32
CA PRO A 312 25.04 16.60 0.79
C PRO A 312 23.99 16.92 1.85
N LEU A 313 22.87 16.19 1.83
CA LEU A 313 21.74 16.45 2.74
C LEU A 313 21.85 15.62 4.01
N ALA A 314 21.93 14.29 3.88
CA ALA A 314 22.00 13.36 5.00
C ALA A 314 23.38 12.69 5.16
N LEU A 315 24.33 12.99 4.27
CA LEU A 315 25.66 12.38 4.28
C LEU A 315 26.67 13.30 4.96
N ASN A 316 27.45 12.73 5.89
CA ASN A 316 28.65 13.36 6.40
C ASN A 316 29.85 12.69 5.72
N LEU A 317 30.32 13.27 4.61
CA LEU A 317 31.48 12.77 3.86
C LEU A 317 32.74 13.46 4.40
N SER A 318 33.75 12.67 4.75
CA SER A 318 35.08 13.23 5.07
C SER A 318 35.87 13.54 3.79
N LYS A 319 36.99 14.26 3.89
CA LYS A 319 37.87 14.50 2.75
C LYS A 319 38.44 13.20 2.19
N GLU A 320 38.67 12.21 3.04
CA GLU A 320 39.10 10.88 2.64
C GLU A 320 38.01 10.14 1.86
N ASP A 321 36.74 10.27 2.27
CA ASP A 321 35.61 9.72 1.50
C ASP A 321 35.49 10.37 0.11
N GLU A 322 35.61 11.70 0.04
CA GLU A 322 35.61 12.44 -1.23
C GLU A 322 36.77 12.01 -2.12
N GLN A 323 37.95 11.75 -1.56
CA GLN A 323 39.10 11.24 -2.29
C GLN A 323 38.87 9.82 -2.79
N ILE A 324 38.27 8.92 -1.98
CA ILE A 324 37.87 7.57 -2.42
C ILE A 324 36.91 7.67 -3.61
N LEU A 325 35.91 8.56 -3.53
CA LEU A 325 34.99 8.81 -4.64
C LEU A 325 35.72 9.36 -5.86
N ALA A 326 36.61 10.35 -5.70
CA ALA A 326 37.38 10.91 -6.81
C ALA A 326 38.28 9.86 -7.47
N ASP A 327 38.83 8.93 -6.68
CA ASP A 327 39.71 7.88 -7.20
C ASP A 327 38.97 6.71 -7.85
N ALA A 328 37.74 6.42 -7.41
CA ALA A 328 36.90 5.34 -7.91
C ALA A 328 36.45 5.51 -9.37
N GLY A 329 36.54 6.70 -9.95
CA GLY A 329 36.05 6.93 -11.32
C GLY A 329 34.54 6.67 -11.43
N ASN A 330 34.14 5.99 -12.50
CA ASN A 330 32.76 5.55 -12.70
C ASN A 330 32.46 4.14 -12.12
N ASP A 331 33.37 3.49 -11.38
CA ASP A 331 33.20 2.12 -10.86
C ASP A 331 32.55 2.09 -9.44
N PRO A 332 31.30 1.62 -9.29
CA PRO A 332 30.63 1.54 -7.99
C PRO A 332 31.27 0.54 -7.01
N ASN A 333 32.06 -0.43 -7.49
CA ASN A 333 32.71 -1.43 -6.63
C ASN A 333 33.88 -0.85 -5.84
N LEU A 334 34.39 0.32 -6.25
CA LEU A 334 35.45 1.04 -5.56
C LEU A 334 34.91 2.13 -4.60
N MET A 335 33.59 2.38 -4.62
CA MET A 335 32.93 3.41 -3.82
C MET A 335 32.57 2.91 -2.40
N TYR A 336 33.56 2.41 -1.67
CA TYR A 336 33.40 1.92 -0.30
C TYR A 336 34.43 2.54 0.63
N ALA A 337 33.97 3.03 1.78
CA ALA A 337 34.83 3.53 2.86
C ALA A 337 34.83 2.57 4.05
N PRO A 338 35.90 2.57 4.87
CA PRO A 338 35.87 1.98 6.20
C PRO A 338 34.66 2.51 7.00
N SER A 339 33.97 1.63 7.73
CA SER A 339 32.76 2.00 8.47
C SER A 339 32.96 2.28 9.96
N GLY A 340 34.14 1.98 10.50
CA GLY A 340 34.43 2.14 11.93
C GLY A 340 34.59 3.60 12.31
N VAL A 341 33.78 4.05 13.27
CA VAL A 341 33.87 5.39 13.87
C VAL A 341 34.13 5.24 15.35
N VAL A 342 35.11 5.95 15.90
CA VAL A 342 35.40 5.94 17.35
C VAL A 342 34.17 6.48 18.09
N THR A 343 33.67 5.72 19.04
CA THR A 343 32.43 6.03 19.78
C THR A 343 32.63 5.75 21.25
N GLU A 344 32.16 6.66 22.11
CA GLU A 344 32.18 6.44 23.56
C GLU A 344 31.34 5.22 23.96
N TYR A 345 31.73 4.59 25.07
CA TYR A 345 30.98 3.47 25.60
C TYR A 345 29.54 3.88 25.94
N ASP A 346 28.60 3.14 25.37
CA ASP A 346 27.17 3.28 25.62
C ASP A 346 26.57 1.89 25.69
N VAL A 347 25.90 1.59 26.81
CA VAL A 347 25.26 0.29 27.03
C VAL A 347 24.23 -0.04 25.94
N ASN A 348 23.66 0.98 25.28
CA ASN A 348 22.65 0.83 24.23
C ASN A 348 23.24 0.67 22.82
N LYS A 349 24.57 0.60 22.67
CA LYS A 349 25.23 0.46 21.36
C LYS A 349 26.02 -0.84 21.27
N ILE A 350 26.03 -1.44 20.08
CA ILE A 350 26.97 -2.51 19.74
C ILE A 350 28.29 -1.88 19.31
N LEU A 351 29.31 -2.11 20.12
CA LEU A 351 30.64 -1.54 19.95
C LEU A 351 31.68 -2.64 19.72
N TYR A 352 32.74 -2.28 19.00
CA TYR A 352 33.83 -3.17 18.65
C TYR A 352 35.16 -2.51 19.02
N ARG A 353 36.12 -3.29 19.48
CA ARG A 353 37.53 -2.87 19.57
C ARG A 353 38.26 -3.23 18.29
N LEU A 354 39.26 -2.43 17.92
CA LEU A 354 40.13 -2.73 16.79
C LEU A 354 41.30 -3.62 17.25
N VAL A 355 41.45 -4.79 16.64
CA VAL A 355 42.52 -5.77 16.95
C VAL A 355 43.38 -5.98 15.72
N GLN A 356 44.66 -6.31 15.93
CA GLN A 356 45.53 -6.78 14.84
C GLN A 356 45.46 -8.29 14.71
N ASN A 357 45.21 -8.76 13.48
CA ASN A 357 45.19 -10.17 13.15
C ASN A 357 46.60 -10.74 12.97
N SER A 358 46.71 -12.07 13.12
CA SER A 358 47.93 -12.85 12.91
C SER A 358 48.51 -12.78 11.49
N THR A 359 47.74 -12.29 10.51
CA THR A 359 48.14 -12.05 9.11
C THR A 359 48.57 -10.61 8.81
N GLY A 360 48.67 -9.74 9.82
CA GLY A 360 49.12 -8.34 9.66
C GLY A 360 48.03 -7.34 9.25
N GLY A 361 46.76 -7.76 9.16
CA GLY A 361 45.59 -6.89 8.96
C GLY A 361 44.95 -6.43 10.27
N THR A 362 43.99 -5.50 10.20
CA THR A 362 43.16 -5.09 11.35
C THR A 362 41.72 -5.56 11.19
N ASN A 363 41.08 -5.92 12.31
CA ASN A 363 39.69 -6.36 12.37
C ASN A 363 38.97 -5.80 13.61
N TYR A 364 37.65 -5.79 13.55
CA TYR A 364 36.78 -5.32 14.61
C TYR A 364 36.26 -6.51 15.40
N GLU A 365 36.54 -6.56 16.70
CA GLU A 365 36.08 -7.59 17.62
C GLU A 365 35.07 -6.97 18.60
N PHE A 366 33.95 -7.63 18.86
CA PHE A 366 32.93 -7.12 19.76
C PHE A 366 33.49 -6.90 21.18
N SER A 367 33.25 -5.73 21.79
CA SER A 367 33.71 -5.42 23.16
C SER A 367 32.72 -4.50 23.88
N THR A 368 32.55 -4.74 25.17
CA THR A 368 31.76 -3.93 26.11
C THR A 368 32.62 -3.26 27.18
N ASN A 369 33.95 -3.27 27.03
CA ASN A 369 34.85 -2.68 28.02
C ASN A 369 34.97 -1.17 27.84
N ALA A 370 34.43 -0.40 28.78
CA ALA A 370 34.47 1.07 28.76
C ALA A 370 35.87 1.68 28.83
N SER A 371 36.90 0.90 29.22
CA SER A 371 38.29 1.38 29.28
C SER A 371 39.05 1.23 27.95
N GLU A 372 38.47 0.54 26.96
CA GLU A 372 39.07 0.34 25.64
C GLU A 372 38.65 1.44 24.65
N THR A 373 39.41 1.64 23.58
CA THR A 373 38.97 2.48 22.45
C THR A 373 37.96 1.69 21.61
N LEU A 374 36.71 2.11 21.66
CA LEU A 374 35.59 1.44 21.03
C LEU A 374 35.17 2.12 19.73
N TYR A 375 34.64 1.32 18.82
CA TYR A 375 34.21 1.71 17.49
C TYR A 375 32.77 1.26 17.24
N GLN A 376 31.96 2.14 16.70
CA GLN A 376 30.71 1.76 16.07
C GLN A 376 30.99 1.40 14.61
N VAL A 377 30.62 0.17 14.22
CA VAL A 377 30.99 -0.41 12.91
C VAL A 377 29.73 -0.81 12.17
N SER A 378 29.64 -0.43 10.89
CA SER A 378 28.57 -0.89 10.00
C SER A 378 29.08 -2.02 9.10
N PHE A 379 28.30 -3.10 8.99
CA PHE A 379 28.64 -4.27 8.18
C PHE A 379 27.75 -4.31 6.94
N THR A 380 28.36 -4.31 5.76
CA THR A 380 27.68 -4.43 4.47
C THR A 380 27.72 -5.88 3.99
N TYR A 381 26.58 -6.41 3.55
CA TYR A 381 26.48 -7.77 3.00
C TYR A 381 27.01 -7.83 1.57
N PHE A 382 27.94 -8.74 1.28
CA PHE A 382 28.52 -8.96 -0.06
C PHE A 382 28.06 -10.27 -0.72
N GLY A 383 27.34 -11.11 0.02
CA GLY A 383 26.92 -12.44 -0.45
C GLY A 383 27.66 -13.56 0.29
N PRO A 384 27.18 -14.81 0.16
CA PRO A 384 27.76 -15.94 0.89
C PRO A 384 29.23 -16.14 0.54
N ASN A 385 30.12 -16.20 1.54
CA ASN A 385 31.58 -16.36 1.39
C ASN A 385 32.27 -15.27 0.54
N LEU A 386 31.72 -14.06 0.48
CA LEU A 386 32.31 -12.91 -0.24
C LEU A 386 32.76 -11.78 0.71
N GLY A 387 32.67 -12.00 2.02
CA GLY A 387 33.08 -11.05 3.04
C GLY A 387 34.00 -11.65 4.10
N ASP A 388 34.27 -10.87 5.14
CA ASP A 388 35.25 -11.20 6.17
C ASP A 388 34.61 -11.52 7.53
N TYR A 389 33.31 -11.24 7.68
CA TYR A 389 32.53 -11.37 8.91
C TYR A 389 31.26 -12.18 8.71
N LYS A 390 30.83 -12.86 9.79
CA LYS A 390 29.56 -13.59 9.87
C LYS A 390 28.73 -13.07 11.04
N LEU A 391 27.40 -13.13 10.92
CA LEU A 391 26.50 -12.79 12.01
C LEU A 391 26.64 -13.84 13.13
N SER A 392 27.02 -13.41 14.33
CA SER A 392 27.25 -14.29 15.49
C SER A 392 26.01 -14.37 16.39
N GLN A 393 25.49 -13.20 16.82
CA GLN A 393 24.30 -13.12 17.68
C GLN A 393 23.47 -11.85 17.41
N THR A 394 22.20 -11.87 17.80
CA THR A 394 21.30 -10.71 17.80
C THR A 394 20.90 -10.40 19.25
N THR A 395 21.10 -9.17 19.68
CA THR A 395 20.79 -8.67 21.03
C THR A 395 19.70 -7.57 20.96
N ASN A 396 19.17 -7.13 22.11
CA ASN A 396 18.21 -6.01 22.16
C ASN A 396 18.77 -4.72 21.55
N ASN A 397 20.09 -4.53 21.63
CA ASN A 397 20.78 -3.32 21.20
C ASN A 397 21.33 -3.42 19.75
N GLY A 398 21.13 -4.57 19.08
CA GLY A 398 21.53 -4.79 17.69
C GLY A 398 22.23 -6.12 17.42
N ARG A 399 22.78 -6.25 16.21
CA ARG A 399 23.45 -7.45 15.71
C ARG A 399 24.96 -7.41 15.96
N VAL A 400 25.51 -8.52 16.42
CA VAL A 400 26.94 -8.71 16.66
C VAL A 400 27.53 -9.57 15.55
N PHE A 401 28.59 -9.07 14.91
CA PHE A 401 29.31 -9.74 13.85
C PHE A 401 30.66 -10.25 14.37
N GLU A 402 31.06 -11.41 13.89
CA GLU A 402 32.33 -12.04 14.25
C GLU A 402 33.19 -12.17 13.00
N TYR A 403 34.49 -11.89 13.15
CA TYR A 403 35.45 -12.01 12.06
C TYR A 403 35.79 -13.49 11.82
N THR A 404 35.52 -14.00 10.62
CA THR A 404 35.78 -15.40 10.25
C THR A 404 36.97 -15.58 9.31
N GLY A 405 37.61 -14.48 8.90
CA GLY A 405 38.76 -14.47 8.00
C GLY A 405 38.43 -13.93 6.60
N PRO A 406 39.42 -13.52 5.80
CA PRO A 406 39.18 -12.90 4.49
C PRO A 406 38.41 -13.85 3.56
N SER A 407 37.36 -13.34 2.92
CA SER A 407 36.49 -14.11 2.01
C SER A 407 35.91 -15.41 2.61
N SER A 408 35.79 -15.48 3.94
CA SER A 408 35.28 -16.63 4.69
C SER A 408 34.00 -16.30 5.48
N GLY A 409 33.45 -15.11 5.27
CA GLY A 409 32.18 -14.65 5.82
C GLY A 409 31.28 -14.05 4.74
N ASP A 410 30.17 -13.43 5.16
CA ASP A 410 29.17 -12.89 4.24
C ASP A 410 29.13 -11.35 4.22
N TYR A 411 29.79 -10.72 5.18
CA TYR A 411 29.76 -9.27 5.43
C TYR A 411 31.16 -8.68 5.48
N ARG A 412 31.31 -7.40 5.10
CA ARG A 412 32.55 -6.63 5.25
C ARG A 412 32.31 -5.37 6.08
N ALA A 413 33.30 -4.98 6.88
CA ALA A 413 33.28 -3.78 7.74
C ALA A 413 33.52 -2.49 6.93
N VAL A 414 32.71 -2.29 5.90
CA VAL A 414 32.74 -1.12 5.01
C VAL A 414 31.34 -0.57 4.85
N ARG A 415 31.24 0.72 4.53
CA ARG A 415 30.00 1.39 4.13
C ARG A 415 30.09 1.82 2.68
N LYS A 416 28.99 1.71 1.95
CA LYS A 416 28.90 2.20 0.57
C LYS A 416 28.84 3.72 0.55
N LEU A 417 29.65 4.37 -0.28
CA LEU A 417 29.62 5.80 -0.50
C LEU A 417 28.74 6.10 -1.71
N PRO A 418 27.59 6.80 -1.54
CA PRO A 418 26.79 7.23 -2.67
C PRO A 418 27.49 8.38 -3.41
N SER A 419 27.72 8.24 -4.71
CA SER A 419 28.28 9.29 -5.55
C SER A 419 27.20 10.27 -6.05
N PRO A 420 27.51 11.57 -6.20
CA PRO A 420 26.62 12.54 -6.83
C PRO A 420 26.60 12.33 -8.35
N GLN A 421 25.40 12.28 -8.94
CA GLN A 421 25.19 11.92 -10.35
C GLN A 421 24.66 13.09 -11.18
N LYS A 422 24.88 13.02 -12.50
CA LYS A 422 24.31 13.94 -13.48
C LYS A 422 23.72 13.15 -14.64
N SER A 423 22.49 13.49 -15.04
CA SER A 423 21.79 12.88 -16.16
C SER A 423 21.17 13.94 -17.05
N GLN A 424 21.60 14.00 -18.30
CA GLN A 424 21.09 14.95 -19.29
C GLN A 424 20.70 14.22 -20.56
N VAL A 425 19.53 14.53 -21.11
CA VAL A 425 19.06 14.00 -22.39
C VAL A 425 18.45 15.13 -23.20
N PHE A 426 18.92 15.30 -24.44
CA PHE A 426 18.36 16.20 -25.43
C PHE A 426 17.83 15.36 -26.58
N SER A 427 16.59 15.59 -27.01
CA SER A 427 16.01 14.85 -28.12
C SER A 427 15.25 15.75 -29.08
N ALA A 428 15.38 15.43 -30.37
CA ALA A 428 14.65 16.04 -31.46
C ALA A 428 13.85 14.97 -32.19
N ASN A 429 12.56 15.21 -32.41
CA ASN A 429 11.69 14.30 -33.14
C ASN A 429 10.93 15.02 -34.24
N SER A 430 10.74 14.33 -35.36
CA SER A 430 9.98 14.84 -36.51
C SER A 430 9.06 13.73 -37.03
N GLU A 431 7.80 14.07 -37.29
CA GLU A 431 6.79 13.17 -37.86
C GLU A 431 6.09 13.89 -39.02
N PHE A 432 6.03 13.22 -40.18
CA PHE A 432 5.36 13.70 -41.38
C PHE A 432 4.18 12.77 -41.72
N LEU A 433 2.99 13.35 -41.79
CA LEU A 433 1.75 12.66 -42.10
C LEU A 433 1.59 12.50 -43.62
N LEU A 434 1.38 11.25 -44.03
CA LEU A 434 1.01 10.86 -45.38
C LEU A 434 -0.52 10.67 -45.45
N LYS A 435 -1.10 10.58 -46.65
CA LYS A 435 -2.56 10.41 -46.84
C LYS A 435 -3.15 9.23 -46.05
N ASP A 436 -2.39 8.14 -45.93
CA ASP A 436 -2.79 6.91 -45.23
C ASP A 436 -1.60 6.32 -44.44
N GLY A 437 -0.78 7.16 -43.82
CA GLY A 437 0.43 6.69 -43.15
C GLY A 437 1.24 7.80 -42.52
N LYS A 438 2.43 7.47 -42.02
CA LYS A 438 3.39 8.46 -41.53
C LYS A 438 4.82 7.96 -41.65
N ILE A 439 5.75 8.90 -41.65
CA ILE A 439 7.18 8.65 -41.50
C ILE A 439 7.71 9.58 -40.43
N GLY A 440 8.62 9.10 -39.59
CA GLY A 440 9.21 9.89 -38.54
C GLY A 440 10.64 9.49 -38.22
N ALA A 441 11.35 10.40 -37.58
CA ALA A 441 12.69 10.21 -37.09
C ALA A 441 12.83 10.84 -35.69
N ASP A 442 13.49 10.14 -34.79
CA ASP A 442 13.85 10.60 -33.45
C ASP A 442 15.38 10.52 -33.31
N ILE A 443 16.02 11.58 -32.82
CA ILE A 443 17.45 11.63 -32.52
C ILE A 443 17.61 12.13 -31.09
N ALA A 444 18.51 11.53 -30.33
CA ALA A 444 18.80 11.93 -28.97
C ALA A 444 20.30 11.88 -28.63
N LEU A 445 20.70 12.76 -27.73
CA LEU A 445 22.04 12.84 -27.15
C LEU A 445 21.89 12.75 -25.63
N SER A 446 22.78 12.02 -24.97
CA SER A 446 22.83 11.94 -23.51
C SER A 446 24.20 12.29 -22.97
N ASN A 447 24.23 12.89 -21.78
CA ASN A 447 25.42 13.02 -20.96
C ASN A 447 25.08 12.52 -19.55
N TYR A 448 25.60 11.35 -19.20
CA TYR A 448 25.35 10.70 -17.92
C TYR A 448 26.67 10.46 -17.18
N ASP A 449 26.83 11.15 -16.07
CA ASP A 449 28.02 11.08 -15.21
C ASP A 449 27.61 10.39 -13.91
N LEU A 450 28.24 9.26 -13.61
CA LEU A 450 27.97 8.47 -12.41
C LEU A 450 28.63 9.06 -11.16
N ASN A 451 29.59 9.98 -11.31
CA ASN A 451 30.38 10.48 -10.20
C ASN A 451 31.00 11.86 -10.46
N LEU A 452 30.30 12.91 -10.00
CA LEU A 452 30.75 14.30 -10.16
C LEU A 452 31.99 14.69 -9.32
N PHE A 453 32.51 13.80 -8.46
CA PHE A 453 33.79 13.99 -7.77
C PHE A 453 34.99 13.59 -8.63
N SER A 454 34.82 12.70 -9.60
CA SER A 454 35.90 12.19 -10.44
C SER A 454 35.88 12.82 -11.83
N SER A 455 37.06 13.09 -12.39
CA SER A 455 37.23 13.38 -13.82
C SER A 455 37.75 12.16 -14.61
N LYS A 456 38.08 11.06 -13.93
CA LYS A 456 38.41 9.78 -14.61
C LYS A 456 37.17 9.30 -15.36
N ASP A 457 37.37 8.70 -16.54
CA ASP A 457 36.31 8.12 -17.38
C ASP A 457 35.26 9.11 -17.94
N SER A 458 35.52 10.42 -17.91
CA SER A 458 34.58 11.43 -18.44
C SER A 458 34.26 11.29 -19.93
N ASP A 459 35.16 10.64 -20.70
CA ASP A 459 34.95 10.28 -22.10
C ASP A 459 33.85 9.23 -22.29
N GLN A 460 33.52 8.48 -21.23
CA GLN A 460 32.48 7.45 -21.24
C GLN A 460 31.08 8.02 -20.94
N ASN A 461 30.95 9.30 -20.59
CA ASN A 461 29.67 9.87 -20.14
C ASN A 461 28.72 10.26 -21.30
N PHE A 462 29.25 10.47 -22.51
CA PHE A 462 28.47 10.94 -23.66
C PHE A 462 28.00 9.80 -24.56
N GLY A 463 26.71 9.79 -24.91
CA GLY A 463 26.11 8.82 -25.81
C GLY A 463 25.07 9.43 -26.74
N TYR A 464 24.66 8.67 -27.77
CA TYR A 464 23.66 9.11 -28.75
C TYR A 464 22.77 7.95 -29.20
N ALA A 465 21.55 8.29 -29.62
CA ALA A 465 20.59 7.34 -30.14
C ALA A 465 19.81 7.92 -31.32
N GLY A 466 19.40 7.05 -32.24
CA GLY A 466 18.64 7.40 -33.43
C GLY A 466 17.56 6.36 -33.72
N ARG A 467 16.41 6.81 -34.22
CA ARG A 467 15.29 5.97 -34.59
C ARG A 467 14.63 6.52 -35.84
N ILE A 468 14.35 5.67 -36.82
CA ILE A 468 13.59 6.01 -38.02
C ILE A 468 12.45 5.00 -38.13
N TYR A 469 11.23 5.48 -38.32
CA TYR A 469 10.06 4.62 -38.44
C TYR A 469 9.10 5.12 -39.51
N GLY A 470 8.32 4.21 -40.08
CA GLY A 470 7.27 4.59 -41.01
C GLY A 470 6.25 3.49 -41.19
N ASN A 471 5.02 3.88 -41.54
CA ASN A 471 3.95 2.96 -41.87
C ASN A 471 3.05 3.54 -42.96
N LYS A 472 2.41 2.65 -43.72
CA LYS A 472 1.40 3.03 -44.73
C LYS A 472 0.31 1.97 -44.80
N THR A 473 -0.94 2.40 -44.73
CA THR A 473 -2.10 1.51 -44.85
C THR A 473 -2.58 1.46 -46.30
N PHE A 474 -2.66 0.26 -46.85
CA PHE A 474 -3.25 -0.04 -48.15
C PHE A 474 -4.62 -0.67 -47.93
N THR A 475 -5.63 -0.14 -48.61
CA THR A 475 -6.99 -0.69 -48.57
C THR A 475 -7.37 -1.16 -49.97
N LYS A 476 -7.74 -2.44 -50.12
CA LYS A 476 -8.26 -3.02 -51.38
C LYS A 476 -9.48 -3.88 -51.06
N ASN A 477 -10.65 -3.47 -51.56
CA ASN A 477 -11.94 -4.08 -51.22
C ASN A 477 -12.10 -4.21 -49.69
N ASN A 478 -12.13 -5.46 -49.23
CA ASN A 478 -12.36 -5.85 -47.85
C ASN A 478 -11.05 -6.07 -47.06
N TRP A 479 -9.90 -5.92 -47.71
CA TRP A 479 -8.58 -6.11 -47.12
C TRP A 479 -7.93 -4.77 -46.77
N LYS A 480 -7.35 -4.70 -45.57
CA LYS A 480 -6.48 -3.61 -45.12
C LYS A 480 -5.14 -4.20 -44.70
N GLY A 481 -4.07 -3.79 -45.37
CA GLY A 481 -2.69 -4.17 -45.06
C GLY A 481 -1.90 -2.94 -44.63
N THR A 482 -1.22 -3.00 -43.49
CA THR A 482 -0.38 -1.90 -42.99
C THR A 482 1.04 -2.41 -42.75
N PRO A 483 1.94 -2.37 -43.74
CA PRO A 483 3.36 -2.53 -43.49
C PRO A 483 3.89 -1.35 -42.67
N SER A 484 4.80 -1.67 -41.76
CA SER A 484 5.61 -0.71 -41.03
C SER A 484 7.05 -1.18 -40.94
N PHE A 485 7.97 -0.24 -40.91
CA PHE A 485 9.38 -0.49 -40.60
C PHE A 485 9.81 0.43 -39.48
N GLU A 486 10.79 -0.02 -38.71
CA GLU A 486 11.43 0.76 -37.68
C GLU A 486 12.89 0.30 -37.55
N TYR A 487 13.81 1.24 -37.61
CA TYR A 487 15.23 1.02 -37.35
C TYR A 487 15.65 1.88 -36.17
N GLN A 488 16.37 1.28 -35.22
CA GLN A 488 16.89 1.94 -34.04
C GLN A 488 18.39 1.68 -33.92
N TYR A 489 19.12 2.71 -33.50
CA TYR A 489 20.52 2.67 -33.11
C TYR A 489 20.64 3.31 -31.73
N ILE A 490 21.24 2.60 -30.78
CA ILE A 490 21.49 3.11 -29.42
C ILE A 490 22.97 2.85 -29.11
N ASP A 491 23.72 3.91 -28.83
CA ASP A 491 25.11 3.77 -28.41
C ASP A 491 25.22 3.18 -27.00
N LYS A 492 26.34 2.50 -26.70
CA LYS A 492 26.59 1.87 -25.39
C LYS A 492 26.56 2.86 -24.23
N GLN A 493 26.93 4.13 -24.48
CA GLN A 493 26.94 5.21 -23.48
C GLN A 493 25.63 6.00 -23.45
N PHE A 494 24.64 5.66 -24.29
CA PHE A 494 23.37 6.37 -24.28
C PHE A 494 22.57 6.04 -23.00
N HIS A 495 22.28 7.05 -22.20
CA HIS A 495 21.54 6.90 -20.96
C HIS A 495 20.04 7.05 -21.18
N ILE A 496 19.28 6.04 -20.73
CA ILE A 496 17.85 5.95 -20.90
C ILE A 496 17.16 6.32 -19.58
N LEU A 497 16.35 7.38 -19.60
CA LEU A 497 15.71 7.94 -18.41
C LEU A 497 14.57 7.06 -17.85
N ASP A 498 13.82 6.42 -18.74
CA ASP A 498 12.75 5.48 -18.45
C ASP A 498 12.55 4.52 -19.62
N ARG A 499 11.79 3.45 -19.39
CA ARG A 499 11.60 2.33 -20.32
C ARG A 499 11.17 2.79 -21.71
N ILE A 500 11.92 2.36 -22.72
CA ILE A 500 11.55 2.59 -24.13
C ILE A 500 10.96 1.34 -24.78
N ASN A 501 11.24 0.14 -24.24
CA ASN A 501 10.66 -1.13 -24.70
C ASN A 501 9.49 -1.63 -23.84
N ASP A 502 8.94 -2.78 -24.21
CA ASP A 502 7.95 -3.48 -23.39
C ASP A 502 8.60 -4.06 -22.12
N VAL A 503 7.81 -4.24 -21.05
CA VAL A 503 8.28 -4.75 -19.74
C VAL A 503 9.05 -6.06 -19.89
N GLU A 504 8.58 -6.93 -20.77
CA GLU A 504 9.11 -8.28 -20.99
C GLU A 504 10.23 -8.32 -22.05
N PHE A 505 10.72 -7.18 -22.54
CA PHE A 505 11.70 -7.14 -23.64
C PHE A 505 12.93 -8.00 -23.39
N SER A 506 13.54 -7.88 -22.21
CA SER A 506 14.72 -8.68 -21.85
C SER A 506 14.41 -10.18 -21.80
N ARG A 507 13.22 -10.58 -21.35
CA ARG A 507 12.79 -12.00 -21.43
C ARG A 507 12.58 -12.44 -22.86
N ASP A 508 11.89 -11.63 -23.65
CA ASP A 508 11.54 -11.93 -25.04
C ASP A 508 12.77 -12.12 -25.94
N PHE A 509 13.91 -11.53 -25.55
CA PHE A 509 15.21 -11.70 -26.20
C PHE A 509 16.19 -12.57 -25.38
N ASN A 510 15.80 -13.12 -24.23
CA ASN A 510 16.70 -13.82 -23.28
C ASN A 510 17.96 -13.03 -22.90
N LEU A 511 17.83 -11.71 -22.75
CA LEU A 511 18.85 -10.84 -22.21
C LEU A 511 18.73 -10.78 -20.68
N THR A 512 19.85 -10.58 -19.99
CA THR A 512 19.91 -10.36 -18.54
C THR A 512 19.21 -9.05 -18.14
N GLN A 513 19.45 -7.98 -18.90
CA GLN A 513 18.81 -6.67 -18.74
C GLN A 513 18.29 -6.14 -20.09
N GLU A 514 17.47 -5.09 -20.06
CA GLU A 514 16.98 -4.44 -21.29
C GLU A 514 18.12 -3.79 -22.09
N PHE A 515 19.12 -3.27 -21.37
CA PHE A 515 20.32 -2.62 -21.92
C PHE A 515 21.55 -3.11 -21.17
N ASN A 516 22.48 -3.78 -21.87
CA ASN A 516 23.67 -4.39 -21.27
C ASN A 516 24.93 -3.52 -21.40
N GLN A 517 24.79 -2.18 -21.46
CA GLN A 517 25.89 -1.24 -21.74
C GLN A 517 26.66 -1.60 -23.04
N ARG A 518 25.92 -1.96 -24.08
CA ARG A 518 26.43 -2.30 -25.41
C ARG A 518 25.70 -1.49 -26.46
N THR A 519 26.37 -1.21 -27.57
CA THR A 519 25.74 -0.57 -28.73
C THR A 519 24.72 -1.53 -29.32
N GLN A 520 23.47 -1.09 -29.45
CA GLN A 520 22.36 -1.89 -29.97
C GLN A 520 21.92 -1.37 -31.34
N ASN A 521 21.87 -2.27 -32.32
CA ASN A 521 21.16 -2.08 -33.58
C ASN A 521 19.88 -2.90 -33.57
N ARG A 522 18.74 -2.30 -33.90
CA ARG A 522 17.47 -3.01 -33.95
C ARG A 522 16.69 -2.68 -35.20
N PHE A 523 16.20 -3.71 -35.88
CA PHE A 523 15.35 -3.58 -37.06
C PHE A 523 14.04 -4.33 -36.82
N ILE A 524 12.92 -3.63 -36.98
CA ILE A 524 11.58 -4.17 -36.84
C ILE A 524 10.85 -3.95 -38.16
N PHE A 525 10.32 -5.03 -38.72
CA PHE A 525 9.35 -4.95 -39.80
C PHE A 525 8.06 -5.62 -39.34
N SER A 526 6.93 -4.95 -39.53
CA SER A 526 5.62 -5.50 -39.20
C SER A 526 4.68 -5.37 -40.37
N PHE A 527 3.81 -6.36 -40.56
CA PHE A 527 2.77 -6.34 -41.58
C PHE A 527 1.44 -6.74 -40.96
N LEU A 528 0.61 -5.74 -40.68
CA LEU A 528 -0.70 -5.95 -40.09
C LEU A 528 -1.73 -6.17 -41.20
N ASN A 529 -2.39 -7.33 -41.22
CA ASN A 529 -3.42 -7.63 -42.21
C ASN A 529 -4.78 -7.83 -41.55
N LYS A 530 -5.81 -7.26 -42.15
CA LYS A 530 -7.20 -7.37 -41.70
C LYS A 530 -8.13 -7.59 -42.89
N TRP A 531 -9.00 -8.59 -42.82
CA TRP A 531 -10.04 -8.87 -43.82
C TRP A 531 -11.42 -8.75 -43.18
N ASN A 532 -12.30 -7.91 -43.75
CA ASN A 532 -13.71 -7.76 -43.37
C ASN A 532 -13.96 -7.51 -41.87
N ASN A 533 -12.96 -7.03 -41.14
CA ASN A 533 -12.93 -7.01 -39.67
C ASN A 533 -13.22 -8.36 -38.99
N LYS A 534 -13.18 -9.48 -39.73
CA LYS A 534 -13.44 -10.84 -39.23
C LYS A 534 -12.17 -11.67 -39.09
N SER A 535 -11.16 -11.41 -39.91
CA SER A 535 -9.90 -12.15 -39.88
C SER A 535 -8.71 -11.21 -39.85
N THR A 536 -7.67 -11.59 -39.10
CA THR A 536 -6.40 -10.87 -38.97
C THR A 536 -5.23 -11.85 -39.07
N LEU A 537 -4.17 -11.45 -39.77
CA LEU A 537 -2.91 -12.18 -39.83
C LEU A 537 -1.78 -11.15 -39.78
N ASN A 538 -1.11 -11.09 -38.65
CA ASN A 538 -0.06 -10.12 -38.42
C ASN A 538 1.26 -10.86 -38.29
N TYR A 539 2.27 -10.40 -39.01
CA TYR A 539 3.62 -10.92 -38.90
C TYR A 539 4.56 -9.78 -38.54
N ARG A 540 5.50 -10.06 -37.65
CA ARG A 540 6.51 -9.11 -37.22
C ARG A 540 7.85 -9.82 -37.09
N VAL A 541 8.87 -9.28 -37.74
CA VAL A 541 10.26 -9.69 -37.52
C VAL A 541 10.96 -8.60 -36.75
N ASN A 542 11.73 -8.98 -35.73
CA ASN A 542 12.46 -8.08 -34.87
C ASN A 542 13.88 -8.64 -34.71
N TYR A 543 14.83 -8.00 -35.40
CA TYR A 543 16.24 -8.31 -35.36
C TYR A 543 16.93 -7.36 -34.38
N LEU A 544 17.70 -7.93 -33.44
CA LEU A 544 18.48 -7.19 -32.45
C LEU A 544 19.93 -7.65 -32.52
N ASP A 545 20.85 -6.71 -32.57
CA ASP A 545 22.29 -6.92 -32.57
C ASP A 545 22.91 -6.04 -31.47
N GLU A 546 23.33 -6.66 -30.36
CA GLU A 546 24.23 -6.05 -29.38
C GLU A 546 25.66 -6.32 -29.83
N ARG A 547 26.35 -5.27 -30.28
CA ARG A 547 27.64 -5.35 -30.96
C ARG A 547 28.64 -6.24 -30.19
N ASP A 548 29.22 -7.19 -30.92
CA ASP A 548 30.23 -8.15 -30.48
C ASP A 548 29.79 -9.17 -29.41
N THR A 549 28.53 -9.15 -28.94
CA THR A 549 28.07 -10.03 -27.85
C THR A 549 26.84 -10.86 -28.17
N TYR A 550 25.87 -10.31 -28.91
CA TYR A 550 24.57 -10.97 -29.11
C TYR A 550 23.91 -10.57 -30.43
N LYS A 551 23.38 -11.56 -31.16
CA LYS A 551 22.50 -11.37 -32.32
C LYS A 551 21.26 -12.23 -32.16
N GLY A 552 20.09 -11.60 -32.13
CA GLY A 552 18.80 -12.27 -31.98
C GLY A 552 17.86 -11.94 -33.13
N ILE A 553 17.25 -12.95 -33.74
CA ILE A 553 16.14 -12.77 -34.69
C ILE A 553 14.87 -13.36 -34.09
N LYS A 554 13.88 -12.50 -33.85
CA LYS A 554 12.59 -12.85 -33.30
C LYS A 554 11.52 -12.73 -34.39
N ASN A 555 10.70 -13.78 -34.53
CA ASN A 555 9.58 -13.85 -35.45
C ASN A 555 8.30 -13.99 -34.64
N ASP A 556 7.43 -12.99 -34.70
CA ASP A 556 6.11 -13.01 -34.09
C ASP A 556 5.03 -13.17 -35.17
N LEU A 557 4.09 -14.07 -34.94
CA LEU A 557 2.93 -14.33 -35.77
C LEU A 557 1.68 -14.27 -34.90
N ASP A 558 0.77 -13.34 -35.16
CA ASP A 558 -0.53 -13.24 -34.51
C ASP A 558 -1.63 -13.50 -35.54
N PHE A 559 -2.59 -14.36 -35.21
CA PHE A 559 -3.73 -14.63 -36.08
C PHE A 559 -5.05 -14.62 -35.31
N GLY A 560 -6.11 -14.29 -36.03
CA GLY A 560 -7.47 -14.41 -35.52
C GLY A 560 -8.47 -14.53 -36.65
N TRP A 561 -9.52 -15.32 -36.47
CA TRP A 561 -10.62 -15.36 -37.42
C TRP A 561 -11.95 -15.65 -36.73
N ILE A 562 -12.99 -15.02 -37.25
CA ILE A 562 -14.39 -15.21 -36.83
C ILE A 562 -15.10 -15.98 -37.96
N LYS A 563 -15.49 -17.23 -37.68
CA LYS A 563 -16.29 -18.06 -38.59
C LYS A 563 -17.58 -18.49 -37.88
N GLY A 564 -18.68 -17.83 -38.20
CA GLY A 564 -19.98 -18.08 -37.56
C GLY A 564 -19.91 -17.82 -36.05
N LYS A 565 -20.13 -18.86 -35.24
CA LYS A 565 -20.05 -18.81 -33.76
C LYS A 565 -18.66 -19.10 -33.19
N PHE A 566 -17.68 -19.42 -34.05
CA PHE A 566 -16.32 -19.71 -33.64
C PHE A 566 -15.44 -18.47 -33.78
N PHE A 567 -14.74 -18.14 -32.70
CA PHE A 567 -13.71 -17.14 -32.66
C PHE A 567 -12.39 -17.81 -32.27
N THR A 568 -11.50 -17.96 -33.25
CA THR A 568 -10.16 -18.51 -33.01
C THR A 568 -9.16 -17.37 -32.98
N LYS A 569 -8.26 -17.41 -32.00
CA LYS A 569 -7.11 -16.51 -31.91
C LYS A 569 -5.88 -17.29 -31.48
N GLY A 570 -4.71 -16.87 -31.93
CA GLY A 570 -3.46 -17.44 -31.49
C GLY A 570 -2.28 -16.53 -31.79
N ASN A 571 -1.18 -16.82 -31.13
CA ASN A 571 0.09 -16.13 -31.28
C ASN A 571 1.23 -17.14 -31.21
N LEU A 572 2.30 -16.89 -31.96
CA LEU A 572 3.54 -17.67 -31.95
C LEU A 572 4.71 -16.71 -32.03
N SER A 573 5.69 -16.89 -31.16
CA SER A 573 6.94 -16.13 -31.12
C SER A 573 8.09 -17.12 -31.13
N TYR A 574 9.00 -16.97 -32.08
CA TYR A 574 10.22 -17.77 -32.19
C TYR A 574 11.43 -16.86 -32.22
N LEU A 575 12.30 -17.01 -31.23
CA LEU A 575 13.58 -16.34 -31.11
C LEU A 575 14.69 -17.37 -31.34
N ASN A 576 15.61 -17.03 -32.24
CA ASN A 576 16.90 -17.70 -32.37
C ASN A 576 18.01 -16.68 -32.13
N THR A 577 19.01 -17.07 -31.37
CA THR A 577 20.11 -16.18 -30.97
C THR A 577 21.46 -16.83 -31.26
N ASN A 578 22.44 -15.98 -31.53
CA ASN A 578 23.86 -16.30 -31.61
C ASN A 578 24.57 -15.31 -30.69
N ALA A 579 25.14 -15.78 -29.60
CA ALA A 579 25.81 -14.92 -28.61
C ALA A 579 27.19 -15.48 -28.27
N THR A 580 28.03 -14.70 -27.59
CA THR A 580 29.37 -15.17 -27.19
C THR A 580 29.33 -16.27 -26.12
N LEU A 581 28.50 -16.08 -25.10
CA LEU A 581 28.40 -17.00 -23.95
C LEU A 581 27.46 -18.18 -24.20
N GLN A 582 26.23 -17.89 -24.64
CA GLN A 582 25.17 -18.90 -24.76
C GLN A 582 24.25 -18.66 -25.95
N ASP A 583 24.04 -19.70 -26.74
CA ASP A 583 23.05 -19.70 -27.80
C ASP A 583 21.70 -20.13 -27.24
N THR A 584 20.65 -19.41 -27.63
CA THR A 584 19.29 -19.62 -27.16
C THR A 584 18.31 -19.84 -28.31
N LYS A 585 17.50 -20.88 -28.18
CA LYS A 585 16.31 -21.14 -29.00
C LYS A 585 15.09 -21.05 -28.12
N PHE A 586 14.28 -20.03 -28.34
CA PHE A 586 13.14 -19.73 -27.49
C PHE A 586 11.86 -19.63 -28.31
N ILE A 587 10.94 -20.55 -28.07
CA ILE A 587 9.64 -20.59 -28.72
C ILE A 587 8.55 -20.44 -27.66
N ARG A 588 7.60 -19.54 -27.90
CA ARG A 588 6.40 -19.40 -27.07
C ARG A 588 5.20 -19.23 -27.98
N GLY A 589 4.09 -19.85 -27.65
CA GLY A 589 2.90 -19.72 -28.47
C GLY A 589 1.67 -20.26 -27.78
N GLY A 590 0.52 -19.84 -28.27
CA GLY A 590 -0.75 -20.37 -27.81
C GLY A 590 -1.83 -20.13 -28.84
N ALA A 591 -2.83 -21.00 -28.83
CA ALA A 591 -4.00 -20.88 -29.66
C ALA A 591 -5.23 -21.28 -28.84
N SER A 592 -6.31 -20.53 -29.04
CA SER A 592 -7.59 -20.80 -28.40
C SER A 592 -8.72 -20.59 -29.39
N THR A 593 -9.71 -21.49 -29.35
CA THR A 593 -10.95 -21.35 -30.10
C THR A 593 -12.10 -21.25 -29.13
N GLU A 594 -12.87 -20.17 -29.25
CA GLU A 594 -14.07 -19.89 -28.47
C GLU A 594 -15.32 -20.12 -29.34
N TYR A 595 -16.19 -21.03 -28.92
CA TYR A 595 -17.50 -21.28 -29.51
C TYR A 595 -18.59 -20.58 -28.70
N THR A 596 -19.30 -19.64 -29.33
CA THR A 596 -20.39 -18.87 -28.71
C THR A 596 -21.73 -19.62 -28.83
N GLY A 597 -22.21 -20.17 -27.71
CA GLY A 597 -23.52 -20.83 -27.60
C GLY A 597 -24.63 -19.90 -27.05
N LYS A 598 -25.85 -20.44 -26.92
CA LYS A 598 -27.00 -19.69 -26.35
C LYS A 598 -26.83 -19.36 -24.86
N LYS A 599 -26.18 -20.24 -24.09
CA LYS A 599 -25.96 -20.12 -22.63
C LYS A 599 -24.50 -19.74 -22.30
N GLY A 600 -23.89 -18.88 -23.11
CA GLY A 600 -22.47 -18.50 -23.02
C GLY A 600 -21.54 -19.32 -23.93
N SER A 601 -20.24 -19.16 -23.76
CA SER A 601 -19.21 -19.69 -24.66
C SER A 601 -18.35 -20.80 -24.05
N TRP A 602 -17.84 -21.68 -24.90
CA TRP A 602 -16.83 -22.68 -24.56
C TRP A 602 -15.53 -22.30 -25.26
N ALA A 603 -14.43 -22.24 -24.55
CA ALA A 603 -13.11 -22.07 -25.12
C ALA A 603 -12.25 -23.29 -24.83
N PHE A 604 -11.53 -23.76 -25.84
CA PHE A 604 -10.48 -24.76 -25.69
C PHE A 604 -9.22 -24.21 -26.33
N GLY A 605 -8.08 -24.53 -25.75
CA GLY A 605 -6.82 -24.03 -26.27
C GLY A 605 -5.62 -24.69 -25.62
N GLY A 606 -4.47 -24.32 -26.13
CA GLY A 606 -3.19 -24.72 -25.60
C GLY A 606 -2.21 -23.56 -25.65
N SER A 607 -1.24 -23.59 -24.76
CA SER A 607 -0.09 -22.69 -24.75
C SER A 607 1.16 -23.49 -24.44
N MET A 608 2.29 -23.07 -24.99
CA MET A 608 3.58 -23.67 -24.73
C MET A 608 4.66 -22.60 -24.67
N GLU A 609 5.72 -22.92 -23.96
CA GLU A 609 6.95 -22.16 -23.92
C GLU A 609 8.10 -23.16 -23.83
N HIS A 610 9.09 -23.04 -24.69
CA HIS A 610 10.29 -23.86 -24.66
C HIS A 610 11.48 -22.95 -24.86
N ASN A 611 12.28 -22.83 -23.80
CA ASN A 611 13.45 -21.97 -23.72
C ASN A 611 14.69 -22.83 -23.48
N GLY A 612 15.39 -23.17 -24.57
CA GLY A 612 16.64 -23.93 -24.51
C GLY A 612 17.83 -23.01 -24.67
N LYS A 613 18.66 -22.92 -23.62
CA LYS A 613 19.91 -22.16 -23.61
C LYS A 613 21.09 -23.13 -23.52
N LYS A 614 22.10 -22.96 -24.35
CA LYS A 614 23.31 -23.80 -24.35
C LYS A 614 24.55 -22.93 -24.31
N TYR A 615 25.50 -23.28 -23.44
CA TYR A 615 26.81 -22.67 -23.42
C TYR A 615 27.61 -23.06 -24.66
N ASN A 616 28.23 -22.09 -25.31
CA ASN A 616 28.91 -22.34 -26.59
C ASN A 616 30.22 -23.14 -26.39
N ASP A 617 30.94 -22.93 -25.28
CA ASP A 617 32.20 -23.63 -25.01
C ASP A 617 31.99 -25.08 -24.57
N THR A 618 31.05 -25.34 -23.66
CA THR A 618 30.86 -26.66 -23.04
C THR A 618 29.78 -27.49 -23.70
N GLN A 619 28.93 -26.87 -24.54
CA GLN A 619 27.71 -27.45 -25.10
C GLN A 619 26.73 -27.98 -24.04
N LEU A 620 26.92 -27.58 -22.79
CA LEU A 620 26.01 -27.88 -21.70
C LEU A 620 24.80 -26.93 -21.74
N MET A 621 23.65 -27.47 -21.38
CA MET A 621 22.40 -26.76 -21.24
C MET A 621 22.43 -25.97 -19.94
N ASP A 622 22.08 -24.69 -20.01
CA ASP A 622 21.97 -23.86 -18.83
C ASP A 622 20.84 -24.35 -17.93
N VAL A 623 21.09 -24.43 -16.62
CA VAL A 623 20.13 -24.95 -15.62
C VAL A 623 18.83 -24.15 -15.55
N THR A 624 18.81 -22.91 -16.03
CA THR A 624 17.61 -22.07 -16.15
C THR A 624 16.82 -22.34 -17.43
N SER A 625 17.26 -23.25 -18.30
CA SER A 625 16.46 -23.72 -19.44
C SER A 625 15.23 -24.45 -18.95
N PHE A 626 14.10 -24.22 -19.60
CA PHE A 626 12.84 -24.81 -19.21
C PHE A 626 11.92 -25.03 -20.40
N SER A 627 10.95 -25.91 -20.24
CA SER A 627 9.90 -26.11 -21.21
C SER A 627 8.59 -26.40 -20.49
N TRP A 628 7.49 -25.85 -20.97
CA TRP A 628 6.18 -26.17 -20.47
C TRP A 628 5.12 -26.13 -21.56
N LYS A 629 4.09 -26.93 -21.37
CA LYS A 629 2.97 -27.08 -22.30
C LYS A 629 1.70 -27.25 -21.49
N GLU A 630 0.72 -26.40 -21.75
CA GLU A 630 -0.55 -26.32 -21.05
C GLU A 630 -1.68 -26.53 -22.05
N LEU A 631 -2.63 -27.39 -21.71
CA LEU A 631 -3.91 -27.53 -22.39
C LEU A 631 -5.02 -27.10 -21.43
N PHE A 632 -6.00 -26.35 -21.94
CA PHE A 632 -7.12 -25.91 -21.11
C PHE A 632 -8.46 -26.05 -21.81
N ILE A 633 -9.48 -26.27 -20.97
CA ILE A 633 -10.88 -26.14 -21.33
C ILE A 633 -11.50 -25.09 -20.40
N GLN A 634 -12.22 -24.15 -20.98
CA GLN A 634 -12.84 -23.04 -20.28
C GLN A 634 -14.30 -22.90 -20.67
N LYS A 635 -15.17 -22.72 -19.69
CA LYS A 635 -16.58 -22.40 -19.86
C LYS A 635 -16.84 -21.00 -19.33
N LYS A 636 -17.38 -20.13 -20.19
CA LYS A 636 -17.93 -18.83 -19.81
C LYS A 636 -19.46 -18.89 -19.93
N ILE A 637 -20.15 -18.48 -18.88
CA ILE A 637 -21.60 -18.27 -18.87
C ILE A 637 -21.80 -16.81 -18.49
N GLY A 638 -22.58 -16.09 -19.27
CA GLY A 638 -22.90 -14.70 -19.00
C GLY A 638 -24.19 -14.33 -19.71
N ASP A 639 -25.21 -13.98 -18.93
CA ASP A 639 -26.34 -13.23 -19.48
C ASP A 639 -25.94 -11.74 -19.52
N SER A 640 -26.47 -11.03 -20.51
CA SER A 640 -26.28 -9.61 -20.76
C SER A 640 -26.47 -8.69 -19.53
N THR A 641 -27.07 -9.17 -18.41
CA THR A 641 -27.38 -8.29 -17.28
C THR A 641 -27.16 -8.82 -15.84
N ARG A 642 -27.02 -10.13 -15.54
CA ARG A 642 -27.10 -10.59 -14.12
C ARG A 642 -26.05 -11.60 -13.61
N THR A 643 -25.83 -12.75 -14.23
CA THR A 643 -24.91 -13.78 -13.68
C THR A 643 -23.74 -14.05 -14.61
N LYS A 644 -22.54 -14.24 -14.05
CA LYS A 644 -21.31 -14.55 -14.78
C LYS A 644 -20.61 -15.73 -14.13
N LEU A 645 -20.23 -16.74 -14.90
CA LEU A 645 -19.38 -17.85 -14.46
C LEU A 645 -18.26 -18.03 -15.47
N LEU A 646 -17.04 -18.14 -14.98
CA LEU A 646 -15.84 -18.52 -15.73
C LEU A 646 -15.22 -19.71 -14.99
N ALA A 647 -15.29 -20.89 -15.58
CA ALA A 647 -14.61 -22.07 -15.07
C ALA A 647 -13.52 -22.47 -16.07
N LYS A 648 -12.28 -22.69 -15.60
CA LYS A 648 -11.14 -23.13 -16.40
C LYS A 648 -10.50 -24.34 -15.71
N VAL A 649 -10.35 -25.44 -16.44
CA VAL A 649 -9.50 -26.56 -16.04
C VAL A 649 -8.33 -26.63 -17.00
N TYR A 650 -7.13 -26.81 -16.48
CA TYR A 650 -5.93 -26.96 -17.30
C TYR A 650 -4.99 -28.02 -16.76
N MET A 651 -4.32 -28.70 -17.67
CA MET A 651 -3.22 -29.61 -17.38
C MET A 651 -1.96 -29.03 -17.99
N ARG A 652 -0.88 -29.04 -17.22
CA ARG A 652 0.39 -28.48 -17.64
C ARG A 652 1.54 -29.41 -17.29
N ASP A 653 2.39 -29.69 -18.26
CA ASP A 653 3.65 -30.39 -18.04
C ASP A 653 4.78 -29.36 -17.96
N ASN A 654 5.67 -29.52 -16.99
CA ASN A 654 6.87 -28.71 -16.86
C ASN A 654 8.10 -29.60 -16.95
N ASP A 655 9.04 -29.19 -17.79
CA ASP A 655 10.33 -29.82 -17.99
C ASP A 655 11.44 -28.88 -17.50
N SER A 656 12.45 -29.43 -16.85
CA SER A 656 13.63 -28.73 -16.34
C SER A 656 14.90 -29.48 -16.73
N VAL A 657 16.06 -28.86 -16.59
CA VAL A 657 17.32 -29.49 -16.99
C VAL A 657 17.74 -30.57 -16.00
N ARG A 658 17.91 -31.80 -16.49
CA ARG A 658 18.50 -32.95 -15.78
C ARG A 658 19.37 -33.74 -16.77
N ASP A 659 20.57 -34.13 -16.35
CA ASP A 659 21.54 -34.84 -17.19
C ASP A 659 21.77 -34.16 -18.55
N ASN A 660 21.90 -32.82 -18.51
CA ASN A 660 22.12 -31.99 -19.70
C ASN A 660 20.97 -32.03 -20.74
N ARG A 661 19.75 -32.42 -20.33
CA ARG A 661 18.55 -32.48 -21.19
C ARG A 661 17.33 -31.95 -20.46
N LEU A 662 16.35 -31.44 -21.20
CA LEU A 662 15.04 -31.12 -20.61
C LEU A 662 14.28 -32.42 -20.35
N GLN A 663 14.01 -32.68 -19.07
CA GLN A 663 13.25 -33.83 -18.61
C GLN A 663 12.06 -33.35 -17.78
N ASN A 664 10.98 -34.13 -17.79
CA ASN A 664 9.78 -33.79 -17.06
C ASN A 664 10.06 -33.72 -15.55
N MET A 665 9.79 -32.56 -14.96
CA MET A 665 9.96 -32.32 -13.53
C MET A 665 8.66 -32.59 -12.78
N ASN A 666 7.56 -32.05 -13.31
CA ASN A 666 6.24 -32.23 -12.73
C ASN A 666 5.11 -32.04 -13.76
N ASN A 667 3.95 -32.55 -13.38
CA ASN A 667 2.67 -32.26 -14.01
C ASN A 667 1.80 -31.46 -13.04
N ILE A 668 1.02 -30.52 -13.56
CA ILE A 668 0.13 -29.66 -12.79
C ILE A 668 -1.29 -29.83 -13.29
N LEU A 669 -2.21 -30.12 -12.38
CA LEU A 669 -3.64 -29.99 -12.63
C LEU A 669 -4.14 -28.71 -11.95
N GLY A 670 -4.66 -27.78 -12.73
CA GLY A 670 -5.22 -26.54 -12.25
C GLY A 670 -6.73 -26.44 -12.48
N ILE A 671 -7.45 -26.03 -11.45
CA ILE A 671 -8.89 -25.78 -11.51
C ILE A 671 -9.14 -24.37 -11.01
N MET A 672 -9.72 -23.54 -11.86
CA MET A 672 -10.08 -22.15 -11.56
C MET A 672 -11.58 -21.96 -11.81
N ALA A 673 -12.26 -21.32 -10.86
CA ALA A 673 -13.62 -20.86 -11.06
C ALA A 673 -13.77 -19.43 -10.50
N GLU A 674 -14.27 -18.52 -11.33
CA GLU A 674 -14.67 -17.17 -10.97
C GLU A 674 -16.16 -17.04 -11.30
N SER A 675 -16.97 -16.67 -10.31
CA SER A 675 -18.41 -16.61 -10.48
C SER A 675 -19.02 -15.43 -9.76
N GLN A 676 -19.87 -14.69 -10.46
CA GLN A 676 -20.92 -13.87 -9.89
C GLN A 676 -22.22 -14.69 -9.95
N ILE A 677 -22.41 -15.51 -8.91
CA ILE A 677 -23.49 -16.50 -8.81
C ILE A 677 -24.84 -15.79 -8.71
N ILE A 678 -24.90 -14.72 -7.91
CA ILE A 678 -26.12 -13.93 -7.71
C ILE A 678 -25.77 -12.44 -7.89
N LYS A 679 -26.56 -11.73 -8.69
CA LYS A 679 -26.55 -10.27 -8.76
C LYS A 679 -27.98 -9.76 -8.93
N THR A 680 -28.54 -9.30 -7.83
CA THR A 680 -29.82 -8.60 -7.77
C THR A 680 -29.61 -7.29 -7.01
N GLU A 681 -30.63 -6.43 -6.97
CA GLU A 681 -30.59 -5.22 -6.14
C GLU A 681 -30.40 -5.54 -4.65
N LYS A 682 -30.85 -6.73 -4.21
CA LYS A 682 -30.87 -7.14 -2.81
C LYS A 682 -29.75 -8.12 -2.45
N THR A 683 -29.18 -8.83 -3.41
CA THR A 683 -28.24 -9.93 -3.16
C THR A 683 -27.10 -9.92 -4.16
N THR A 684 -25.88 -9.99 -3.66
CA THR A 684 -24.70 -10.23 -4.49
C THR A 684 -23.88 -11.38 -3.91
N LEU A 685 -23.54 -12.38 -4.72
CA LEU A 685 -22.66 -13.48 -4.34
C LEU A 685 -21.58 -13.64 -5.40
N ASN A 686 -20.35 -13.36 -5.01
CA ASN A 686 -19.16 -13.55 -5.82
C ASN A 686 -18.31 -14.66 -5.18
N ALA A 687 -17.72 -15.52 -5.99
CA ALA A 687 -16.81 -16.57 -5.55
C ALA A 687 -15.66 -16.71 -6.54
N LEU A 688 -14.44 -16.76 -6.03
CA LEU A 688 -13.22 -17.02 -6.77
C LEU A 688 -12.49 -18.18 -6.08
N ILE A 689 -12.10 -19.19 -6.84
CA ILE A 689 -11.28 -20.28 -6.34
C ILE A 689 -10.29 -20.70 -7.41
N HIS A 690 -9.04 -20.92 -6.99
CA HIS A 690 -7.99 -21.48 -7.81
C HIS A 690 -7.25 -22.54 -6.99
N TYR A 691 -7.35 -23.79 -7.44
CA TYR A 691 -6.62 -24.91 -6.90
C TYR A 691 -5.57 -25.38 -7.91
N ARG A 692 -4.35 -25.66 -7.43
CA ARG A 692 -3.30 -26.30 -8.22
C ARG A 692 -2.74 -27.48 -7.45
N LYS A 693 -2.71 -28.63 -8.12
CA LYS A 693 -2.11 -29.87 -7.64
C LYS A 693 -0.86 -30.20 -8.46
N PHE A 694 0.23 -30.52 -7.77
CA PHE A 694 1.52 -30.87 -8.35
C PHE A 694 1.76 -32.38 -8.26
N PHE A 695 2.23 -32.95 -9.35
CA PHE A 695 2.66 -34.34 -9.45
C PHE A 695 4.15 -34.33 -9.83
N TYR A 696 5.05 -34.50 -8.87
CA TYR A 696 6.49 -34.55 -9.12
C TYR A 696 6.93 -35.94 -9.56
N GLN A 697 7.87 -36.01 -10.52
CA GLN A 697 8.51 -37.27 -10.87
C GLN A 697 9.66 -37.55 -9.90
N ALA A 698 9.55 -38.64 -9.13
CA ALA A 698 10.52 -39.03 -8.12
C ALA A 698 11.82 -39.53 -8.80
N THR A 699 12.91 -38.77 -8.64
CA THR A 699 14.29 -39.23 -8.88
C THR A 699 15.06 -39.08 -7.59
N GLY A 700 15.76 -40.13 -7.17
CA GLY A 700 16.22 -40.42 -5.79
C GLY A 700 17.22 -39.47 -5.12
N THR A 701 17.36 -38.23 -5.58
CA THR A 701 18.29 -37.22 -5.04
C THR A 701 17.64 -35.88 -4.67
N ASP A 702 16.36 -35.65 -4.99
CA ASP A 702 15.69 -34.36 -4.74
C ASP A 702 15.03 -34.29 -3.35
N MET A 703 15.72 -33.70 -2.38
CA MET A 703 15.17 -33.35 -1.06
C MET A 703 13.97 -32.36 -1.14
N THR A 704 13.71 -31.76 -2.31
CA THR A 704 12.54 -30.90 -2.57
C THR A 704 11.22 -31.67 -2.64
N ALA A 705 11.25 -33.00 -2.74
CA ALA A 705 10.06 -33.86 -2.68
C ALA A 705 9.41 -33.95 -1.28
N ALA A 706 10.05 -33.40 -0.24
CA ALA A 706 9.59 -33.53 1.14
C ALA A 706 8.53 -32.49 1.58
N ARG A 707 8.15 -31.51 0.73
CA ARG A 707 7.14 -30.48 1.08
C ARG A 707 5.98 -30.45 0.10
N ASN A 708 4.77 -30.33 0.63
CA ASN A 708 3.55 -30.18 -0.17
C ASN A 708 3.50 -28.80 -0.85
N ASN A 709 3.61 -28.78 -2.18
CA ASN A 709 3.59 -27.56 -2.98
C ASN A 709 2.20 -27.24 -3.55
N ASP A 710 1.20 -28.11 -3.29
CA ASP A 710 -0.19 -27.83 -3.63
C ASP A 710 -0.67 -26.58 -2.90
N PHE A 711 -1.56 -25.83 -3.53
CA PHE A 711 -2.11 -24.64 -2.91
C PHE A 711 -3.52 -24.31 -3.42
N VAL A 712 -4.25 -23.57 -2.60
CA VAL A 712 -5.57 -23.03 -2.91
C VAL A 712 -5.57 -21.55 -2.57
N VAL A 713 -5.95 -20.74 -3.55
CA VAL A 713 -6.24 -19.32 -3.35
C VAL A 713 -7.68 -19.06 -3.75
N GLY A 714 -8.43 -18.35 -2.94
CA GLY A 714 -9.81 -18.05 -3.26
C GLY A 714 -10.48 -17.13 -2.27
N ASN A 715 -11.60 -16.56 -2.69
CA ASN A 715 -12.46 -15.77 -1.84
C ASN A 715 -13.95 -15.96 -2.17
N ILE A 716 -14.80 -15.66 -1.20
CA ILE A 716 -16.25 -15.63 -1.32
C ILE A 716 -16.71 -14.30 -0.74
N LEU A 717 -17.50 -13.54 -1.50
CA LEU A 717 -18.07 -12.26 -1.08
C LEU A 717 -19.59 -12.32 -1.25
N TYR A 718 -20.32 -12.20 -0.14
CA TYR A 718 -21.76 -12.32 -0.06
C TYR A 718 -22.37 -11.10 0.61
N ASN A 719 -23.30 -10.43 -0.08
CA ASN A 719 -24.12 -9.36 0.49
C ASN A 719 -25.58 -9.70 0.29
N GLN A 720 -26.39 -9.51 1.33
CA GLN A 720 -27.81 -9.82 1.32
C GLN A 720 -28.60 -8.77 2.10
N GLN A 721 -29.62 -8.21 1.46
CA GLN A 721 -30.63 -7.34 2.04
C GLN A 721 -31.96 -8.09 2.12
N LEU A 722 -32.56 -8.16 3.30
CA LEU A 722 -33.82 -8.85 3.57
C LEU A 722 -34.81 -7.87 4.21
N PHE A 723 -36.10 -8.17 4.09
CA PHE A 723 -37.19 -7.42 4.74
C PHE A 723 -37.11 -5.90 4.53
N LYS A 724 -37.09 -5.41 3.26
CA LYS A 724 -37.00 -3.97 2.94
C LYS A 724 -35.82 -3.27 3.65
N ASN A 725 -34.65 -3.92 3.66
CA ASN A 725 -33.43 -3.45 4.34
C ASN A 725 -33.50 -3.45 5.87
N GLY A 726 -34.50 -4.12 6.45
CA GLY A 726 -34.58 -4.38 7.90
C GLY A 726 -33.54 -5.37 8.39
N MET A 727 -32.99 -6.21 7.51
CA MET A 727 -31.84 -7.04 7.82
C MET A 727 -30.81 -6.99 6.70
N ARG A 728 -29.54 -6.77 7.04
CA ARG A 728 -28.43 -6.72 6.09
C ARG A 728 -27.29 -7.59 6.57
N LEU A 729 -26.90 -8.56 5.75
CA LEU A 729 -25.77 -9.45 5.97
C LEU A 729 -24.68 -9.18 4.94
N GLN A 730 -23.45 -9.04 5.41
CA GLN A 730 -22.24 -8.95 4.61
C GLN A 730 -21.30 -10.04 5.12
N ALA A 731 -20.79 -10.87 4.22
CA ALA A 731 -19.84 -11.92 4.56
C ALA A 731 -18.74 -11.97 3.50
N PHE A 732 -17.49 -11.98 3.94
CA PHE A 732 -16.31 -12.15 3.12
C PHE A 732 -15.45 -13.24 3.74
N TYR A 733 -14.99 -14.17 2.91
CA TYR A 733 -14.11 -15.26 3.33
C TYR A 733 -13.00 -15.40 2.31
N GLU A 734 -11.77 -15.50 2.76
CA GLU A 734 -10.57 -15.60 1.93
C GLU A 734 -9.66 -16.70 2.45
N LEU A 735 -9.10 -17.45 1.50
CA LEU A 735 -8.10 -18.48 1.70
C LEU A 735 -6.93 -18.20 0.77
N GLY A 736 -5.72 -18.36 1.27
CA GLY A 736 -4.55 -18.25 0.43
C GLY A 736 -3.27 -18.74 1.11
N ASN A 737 -2.25 -18.94 0.29
CA ASN A 737 -0.90 -19.18 0.77
C ASN A 737 -0.08 -17.89 0.60
N GLY A 738 0.91 -17.69 1.46
CA GLY A 738 1.70 -16.48 1.47
C GLY A 738 2.89 -16.63 2.39
N GLN A 739 3.35 -15.51 2.92
CA GLN A 739 4.35 -15.50 3.98
C GLN A 739 4.01 -14.46 5.04
N GLU A 740 4.52 -14.63 6.25
CA GLU A 740 4.48 -13.61 7.29
C GLU A 740 5.87 -13.04 7.52
N ALA A 741 5.93 -11.72 7.68
CA ALA A 741 7.16 -11.01 7.99
C ALA A 741 7.43 -11.08 9.49
N GLN A 742 8.39 -11.91 9.90
CA GLN A 742 8.94 -11.88 11.24
C GLN A 742 9.91 -10.70 11.32
N ARG A 743 9.58 -9.75 12.19
CA ARG A 743 10.33 -8.50 12.35
C ARG A 743 10.93 -8.43 13.75
N GLU A 744 12.11 -7.86 13.80
CA GLU A 744 12.76 -7.48 15.04
C GLU A 744 12.54 -5.99 15.30
N PHE A 745 12.36 -5.59 16.56
CA PHE A 745 12.23 -4.20 16.96
C PHE A 745 13.04 -3.88 18.21
N GLN A 746 13.41 -2.61 18.34
CA GLN A 746 14.06 -2.02 19.50
C GLN A 746 13.26 -0.81 19.99
N TYR A 747 13.46 -0.42 21.24
CA TYR A 747 12.89 0.81 21.79
C TYR A 747 13.92 1.93 21.77
N ILE A 748 13.52 3.11 21.29
CA ILE A 748 14.39 4.29 21.23
C ILE A 748 13.77 5.39 22.09
N LYS A 749 14.58 5.99 22.95
CA LYS A 749 14.16 7.14 23.77
C LYS A 749 13.95 8.37 22.89
N VAL A 750 12.82 9.03 23.07
CA VAL A 750 12.43 10.29 22.44
C VAL A 750 12.18 11.35 23.49
N THR A 751 11.98 12.60 23.06
CA THR A 751 11.59 13.69 23.96
C THR A 751 10.30 13.34 24.71
N ASP A 752 10.24 13.65 26.01
CA ASP A 752 9.06 13.41 26.85
C ASP A 752 7.77 13.91 26.19
N GLY A 753 6.72 13.09 26.18
CA GLY A 753 5.43 13.42 25.56
C GLY A 753 5.32 13.14 24.07
N GLN A 754 6.40 12.76 23.38
CA GLN A 754 6.39 12.36 21.96
C GLN A 754 6.42 10.84 21.76
N GLY A 755 6.68 10.06 22.81
CA GLY A 755 6.72 8.60 22.74
C GLY A 755 5.32 7.97 22.83
N ILE A 756 5.33 6.65 22.91
CA ILE A 756 4.14 5.83 23.19
C ILE A 756 4.41 4.87 24.35
N TYR A 757 5.68 4.48 24.52
CA TYR A 757 6.12 3.51 25.51
C TYR A 757 6.82 4.20 26.68
N LYS A 758 6.71 3.60 27.86
CA LYS A 758 7.53 3.89 29.04
C LYS A 758 8.38 2.66 29.38
N TRP A 759 9.50 2.89 30.04
CA TRP A 759 10.35 1.84 30.59
C TRP A 759 10.27 1.89 32.12
N THR A 760 10.02 0.75 32.74
CA THR A 760 10.02 0.58 34.19
C THR A 760 10.92 -0.59 34.53
N ASP A 761 11.99 -0.34 35.29
CA ASP A 761 12.90 -1.39 35.76
C ASP A 761 12.19 -2.24 36.83
N TYR A 762 11.72 -3.42 36.43
CA TYR A 762 10.92 -4.30 37.28
C TYR A 762 11.78 -5.28 38.08
N ASN A 763 13.00 -5.56 37.61
CA ASN A 763 13.90 -6.53 38.23
C ASN A 763 15.04 -5.87 39.06
N GLY A 764 15.21 -4.55 38.94
CA GLY A 764 16.18 -3.75 39.69
C GLY A 764 17.62 -3.84 39.17
N ASP A 765 17.86 -4.35 37.96
CA ASP A 765 19.19 -4.54 37.38
C ASP A 765 19.72 -3.31 36.61
N GLY A 766 18.87 -2.30 36.40
CA GLY A 766 19.20 -1.06 35.70
C GLY A 766 19.43 -1.22 34.18
N VAL A 767 19.14 -2.40 33.61
CA VAL A 767 19.32 -2.72 32.20
C VAL A 767 17.96 -2.80 31.50
N GLN A 768 17.84 -2.14 30.34
CA GLN A 768 16.59 -2.15 29.59
C GLN A 768 16.30 -3.50 28.93
N GLN A 769 15.29 -4.22 29.43
CA GLN A 769 14.84 -5.49 28.89
C GLN A 769 13.55 -5.33 28.07
N LEU A 770 13.33 -6.21 27.07
CA LEU A 770 12.19 -6.10 26.15
C LEU A 770 10.82 -6.18 26.84
N ASP A 771 10.74 -6.92 27.94
CA ASP A 771 9.52 -7.12 28.71
C ASP A 771 9.17 -5.97 29.66
N GLU A 772 10.12 -5.05 29.90
CA GLU A 772 9.96 -3.89 30.78
C GLU A 772 9.38 -2.65 30.08
N PHE A 773 9.19 -2.72 28.77
CA PHE A 773 8.53 -1.67 27.99
C PHE A 773 7.03 -1.90 27.89
N GLU A 774 6.27 -0.87 28.23
CA GLU A 774 4.80 -0.88 28.23
C GLU A 774 4.24 0.42 27.65
N ILE A 775 2.97 0.41 27.24
CA ILE A 775 2.32 1.61 26.71
C ILE A 775 2.12 2.59 27.87
N ALA A 776 2.59 3.82 27.69
CA ALA A 776 2.41 4.88 28.68
C ALA A 776 0.93 5.31 28.76
N GLU A 777 0.38 5.37 29.98
CA GLU A 777 -1.01 5.76 30.25
C GLU A 777 -1.19 7.29 30.20
N TYR A 778 -0.11 8.03 30.50
CA TYR A 778 -0.06 9.48 30.47
C TYR A 778 1.07 9.96 29.57
N SER A 779 0.84 11.09 28.90
CA SER A 779 1.82 11.66 27.96
C SER A 779 3.19 11.93 28.59
N ASP A 780 3.26 12.34 29.86
CA ASP A 780 4.52 12.61 30.55
C ASP A 780 5.37 11.36 30.79
N LEU A 781 4.78 10.17 30.74
CA LEU A 781 5.51 8.89 30.85
C LEU A 781 5.96 8.35 29.48
N ALA A 782 5.43 8.89 28.39
CA ALA A 782 5.63 8.38 27.04
C ALA A 782 7.00 8.83 26.47
N GLN A 783 8.05 8.15 26.88
CA GLN A 783 9.46 8.51 26.60
C GLN A 783 10.10 7.66 25.50
N TYR A 784 9.47 6.58 25.04
CA TYR A 784 10.06 5.65 24.09
C TYR A 784 9.15 5.40 22.88
N ILE A 785 9.76 5.11 21.74
CA ILE A 785 9.10 4.62 20.53
C ILE A 785 9.67 3.25 20.15
N ARG A 786 8.83 2.41 19.55
CA ARG A 786 9.27 1.15 18.94
C ARG A 786 9.78 1.43 17.54
N VAL A 787 10.93 0.89 17.14
CA VAL A 787 11.48 0.99 15.79
C VAL A 787 11.92 -0.38 15.31
N TYR A 788 11.48 -0.79 14.12
CA TYR A 788 11.93 -2.05 13.53
C TYR A 788 13.42 -2.00 13.18
N THR A 789 14.16 -3.08 13.47
CA THR A 789 15.56 -3.21 13.05
C THR A 789 15.63 -3.60 11.57
N ASN A 790 16.85 -3.60 11.01
CA ASN A 790 17.06 -3.96 9.61
C ASN A 790 16.84 -5.46 9.31
N SER A 791 16.42 -6.26 10.28
CA SER A 791 16.17 -7.70 10.17
C SER A 791 14.70 -8.00 9.83
N VAL A 792 14.45 -8.58 8.67
CA VAL A 792 13.14 -9.18 8.36
C VAL A 792 13.34 -10.58 7.81
N ARG A 793 12.65 -11.55 8.41
CA ARG A 793 12.61 -12.93 7.93
C ARG A 793 11.20 -13.25 7.46
N TYR A 794 11.05 -13.68 6.20
CA TYR A 794 9.75 -14.09 5.68
C TYR A 794 9.52 -15.58 5.89
N ILE A 795 8.46 -15.93 6.60
CA ILE A 795 8.10 -17.30 6.97
C ILE A 795 6.93 -17.75 6.08
N PRO A 796 7.06 -18.81 5.27
CA PRO A 796 5.96 -19.35 4.48
C PRO A 796 4.77 -19.76 5.35
N SER A 797 3.57 -19.34 4.95
CA SER A 797 2.36 -19.47 5.76
C SER A 797 1.09 -19.78 4.96
N ASN A 798 0.18 -20.54 5.55
CA ASN A 798 -1.21 -20.66 5.10
C ASN A 798 -2.06 -19.60 5.81
N LYS A 799 -2.86 -18.86 5.06
CA LYS A 799 -3.68 -17.75 5.56
C LYS A 799 -5.15 -18.02 5.36
N ASN A 800 -5.96 -17.63 6.34
CA ASN A 800 -7.40 -17.54 6.21
C ASN A 800 -7.92 -16.24 6.82
N LYS A 801 -9.01 -15.72 6.25
CA LYS A 801 -9.65 -14.50 6.71
C LYS A 801 -11.15 -14.63 6.56
N ILE A 802 -11.89 -14.29 7.60
CA ILE A 802 -13.35 -14.20 7.59
C ILE A 802 -13.79 -12.85 8.16
N GLN A 803 -14.73 -12.21 7.47
CA GLN A 803 -15.38 -10.98 7.89
C GLN A 803 -16.88 -11.18 7.73
N LEU A 804 -17.63 -11.02 8.81
CA LEU A 804 -19.08 -11.12 8.82
C LEU A 804 -19.63 -9.90 9.53
N ALA A 805 -20.66 -9.28 8.95
CA ALA A 805 -21.40 -8.17 9.55
C ALA A 805 -22.89 -8.37 9.30
N LEU A 806 -23.67 -8.41 10.38
CA LEU A 806 -25.11 -8.56 10.38
C LEU A 806 -25.74 -7.36 11.09
N PHE A 807 -26.64 -6.67 10.40
CA PHE A 807 -27.44 -5.57 10.93
C PHE A 807 -28.90 -5.98 10.92
N VAL A 808 -29.61 -5.81 12.03
CA VAL A 808 -31.04 -6.15 12.16
C VAL A 808 -31.81 -5.02 12.84
N ASN A 809 -32.85 -4.55 12.17
CA ASN A 809 -33.88 -3.65 12.69
C ASN A 809 -35.21 -4.42 12.78
N PRO A 810 -35.60 -4.88 13.98
CA PRO A 810 -36.76 -5.75 14.16
C PRO A 810 -38.08 -5.14 13.67
N ALA A 811 -38.28 -3.82 13.82
CA ALA A 811 -39.53 -3.20 13.39
C ALA A 811 -39.76 -3.31 11.88
N ILE A 812 -38.69 -3.14 11.11
CA ILE A 812 -38.75 -3.30 9.66
C ILE A 812 -38.88 -4.80 9.31
N VAL A 813 -38.17 -5.69 10.01
CA VAL A 813 -38.25 -7.15 9.80
C VAL A 813 -39.68 -7.69 10.00
N PHE A 814 -40.34 -7.29 11.09
CA PHE A 814 -41.72 -7.72 11.40
C PHE A 814 -42.79 -6.85 10.74
N ASN A 815 -42.40 -5.85 9.94
CA ASN A 815 -43.30 -4.84 9.36
C ASN A 815 -44.29 -4.28 10.41
N SER A 816 -43.78 -4.01 11.61
CA SER A 816 -44.58 -3.64 12.77
C SER A 816 -44.57 -2.14 12.99
N GLU A 817 -45.76 -1.56 13.13
CA GLU A 817 -45.92 -0.18 13.56
C GLU A 817 -45.72 0.00 15.07
N ASN A 818 -45.47 -1.08 15.81
CA ASN A 818 -45.29 -1.06 17.25
C ASN A 818 -44.09 -0.17 17.65
N SER A 819 -44.39 0.91 18.36
CA SER A 819 -43.41 1.90 18.84
C SER A 819 -42.30 1.32 19.71
N PHE A 820 -42.53 0.21 20.41
CA PHE A 820 -41.51 -0.49 21.19
C PHE A 820 -40.50 -1.22 20.30
N LEU A 821 -40.98 -1.92 19.26
CA LEU A 821 -40.10 -2.65 18.34
C LEU A 821 -39.21 -1.72 17.51
N LYS A 822 -39.69 -0.51 17.18
CA LYS A 822 -38.94 0.51 16.41
C LYS A 822 -37.69 1.03 17.14
N ARG A 823 -37.56 0.74 18.43
CA ARG A 823 -36.46 1.22 19.27
C ARG A 823 -35.26 0.29 19.26
N TRP A 824 -35.42 -0.97 18.86
CA TRP A 824 -34.36 -1.96 18.90
C TRP A 824 -33.52 -1.95 17.62
N ASN A 825 -32.19 -2.04 17.77
CA ASN A 825 -31.27 -2.32 16.68
C ASN A 825 -30.20 -3.30 17.15
N PHE A 826 -29.86 -4.26 16.30
CA PHE A 826 -28.85 -5.29 16.59
C PHE A 826 -27.77 -5.22 15.52
N ASN A 827 -26.51 -5.17 15.95
CA ASN A 827 -25.37 -5.29 15.05
C ASN A 827 -24.41 -6.35 15.58
N ILE A 828 -24.07 -7.31 14.74
CA ILE A 828 -23.10 -8.37 15.03
C ILE A 828 -22.02 -8.26 13.97
N SER A 829 -20.76 -8.17 14.38
CA SER A 829 -19.62 -8.23 13.48
C SER A 829 -18.58 -9.20 14.00
N LEU A 830 -18.00 -9.97 13.09
CA LEU A 830 -16.95 -10.93 13.36
C LEU A 830 -15.85 -10.72 12.32
N ASN A 831 -14.62 -10.55 12.77
CA ASN A 831 -13.43 -10.50 11.94
C ASN A 831 -12.44 -11.51 12.51
N SER A 832 -11.98 -12.45 11.71
CA SER A 832 -10.92 -13.38 12.10
C SER A 832 -9.93 -13.49 10.95
N GLN A 833 -8.66 -13.21 11.24
CA GLN A 833 -7.54 -13.34 10.32
C GLN A 833 -6.48 -14.20 11.00
N ASN A 834 -6.05 -15.24 10.31
CA ASN A 834 -5.06 -16.17 10.86
C ASN A 834 -4.01 -16.51 9.81
N SER A 835 -2.80 -16.72 10.30
CA SER A 835 -1.69 -17.26 9.54
C SER A 835 -1.08 -18.43 10.31
N PHE A 836 -0.78 -19.51 9.59
CA PHE A 836 -0.26 -20.77 10.11
C PHE A 836 1.02 -21.14 9.37
N TYR A 837 2.01 -21.79 10.00
CA TYR A 837 3.18 -22.32 9.31
C TYR A 837 2.80 -23.24 8.14
N LYS A 838 3.44 -23.06 6.99
CA LYS A 838 3.26 -23.96 5.83
C LYS A 838 4.07 -25.25 6.03
N LYS A 839 3.41 -26.27 6.59
CA LYS A 839 3.90 -27.67 6.72
C LYS A 839 3.27 -28.54 5.61
N ASP A 840 2.72 -29.71 5.94
CA ASP A 840 2.15 -30.67 4.97
C ASP A 840 0.70 -30.33 4.55
N LYS A 841 0.00 -29.50 5.33
CA LYS A 841 -1.38 -29.08 5.02
C LYS A 841 -1.41 -28.11 3.84
N VAL A 842 -2.23 -28.40 2.83
CA VAL A 842 -2.48 -27.51 1.67
C VAL A 842 -3.10 -26.19 2.10
N LEU A 843 -4.07 -26.25 3.02
CA LEU A 843 -4.87 -25.12 3.46
C LEU A 843 -5.47 -25.37 4.84
N VAL A 844 -5.93 -24.30 5.49
CA VAL A 844 -6.62 -24.32 6.79
C VAL A 844 -7.96 -23.62 6.61
N ILE A 845 -9.05 -24.38 6.49
CA ILE A 845 -10.39 -23.83 6.22
C ILE A 845 -10.95 -23.12 7.45
N ASN A 846 -10.84 -23.76 8.62
CA ASN A 846 -11.49 -23.25 9.82
C ASN A 846 -10.76 -21.98 10.33
N PRO A 847 -11.40 -20.80 10.29
CA PRO A 847 -10.80 -19.56 10.78
C PRO A 847 -10.77 -19.48 12.32
N PHE A 848 -11.25 -20.50 13.02
CA PHE A 848 -11.22 -20.63 14.47
C PHE A 848 -10.44 -21.88 14.92
N GLU A 849 -9.69 -22.54 14.03
CA GLU A 849 -8.78 -23.63 14.40
C GLU A 849 -7.74 -23.11 15.39
N LYS A 850 -7.64 -23.72 16.57
CA LYS A 850 -6.54 -23.49 17.50
C LYS A 850 -5.44 -24.52 17.22
N SER A 851 -4.24 -24.06 16.90
CA SER A 851 -3.11 -24.93 16.54
C SER A 851 -1.80 -24.30 17.02
N SER A 852 -0.85 -25.14 17.44
CA SER A 852 0.52 -24.70 17.74
C SER A 852 1.25 -24.15 16.51
N ASP A 853 0.73 -24.40 15.31
CA ASP A 853 1.28 -23.88 14.06
C ASP A 853 0.85 -22.43 13.76
N GLN A 854 0.01 -21.81 14.59
CA GLN A 854 -0.40 -20.41 14.42
C GLN A 854 0.76 -19.46 14.67
N ILE A 855 1.00 -18.57 13.72
CA ILE A 855 2.03 -17.51 13.80
C ILE A 855 1.42 -16.13 13.95
N LEU A 856 0.18 -15.95 13.49
CA LEU A 856 -0.60 -14.74 13.66
C LEU A 856 -2.06 -15.12 13.81
N LYS A 857 -2.74 -14.51 14.78
CA LYS A 857 -4.17 -14.63 15.02
C LYS A 857 -4.69 -13.24 15.35
N ASN A 858 -5.73 -12.79 14.68
CA ASN A 858 -6.44 -11.58 15.01
C ASN A 858 -7.93 -11.85 14.86
N GLN A 859 -8.59 -12.16 15.97
CA GLN A 859 -10.01 -12.48 16.04
C GLN A 859 -10.72 -11.44 16.90
N ASN A 860 -11.78 -10.86 16.37
CA ASN A 860 -12.61 -9.86 17.03
C ASN A 860 -14.08 -10.17 16.75
N ILE A 861 -14.85 -10.35 17.81
CA ILE A 861 -16.30 -10.51 17.78
C ILE A 861 -16.91 -9.32 18.54
N LEU A 862 -17.78 -8.59 17.88
CA LEU A 862 -18.55 -7.49 18.46
C LEU A 862 -20.04 -7.75 18.26
N THR A 863 -20.76 -7.86 19.36
CA THR A 863 -22.23 -7.88 19.36
C THR A 863 -22.73 -6.65 20.08
N SER A 864 -23.62 -5.89 19.45
CA SER A 864 -24.22 -4.69 20.03
C SER A 864 -25.73 -4.73 19.88
N VAL A 865 -26.43 -4.39 20.97
CA VAL A 865 -27.88 -4.29 21.03
C VAL A 865 -28.22 -2.92 21.58
N GLN A 866 -28.93 -2.13 20.80
CA GLN A 866 -29.31 -0.77 21.14
C GLN A 866 -30.82 -0.66 21.27
N PHE A 867 -31.26 0.02 22.32
CA PHE A 867 -32.63 0.39 22.59
C PHE A 867 -32.75 1.91 22.67
N ASN A 868 -33.31 2.50 21.62
CA ASN A 868 -33.38 3.95 21.45
C ASN A 868 -34.49 4.57 22.29
N PRO A 869 -34.32 5.80 22.83
CA PRO A 869 -35.38 6.52 23.50
C PRO A 869 -36.46 7.03 22.52
N THR A 870 -37.62 7.41 23.05
CA THR A 870 -38.71 8.04 22.27
C THR A 870 -39.30 9.22 23.04
N GLU A 871 -40.04 10.11 22.37
CA GLU A 871 -40.70 11.25 23.03
C GLU A 871 -41.65 10.83 24.17
N LYS A 872 -42.22 9.61 24.12
CA LYS A 872 -43.14 9.07 25.14
C LYS A 872 -42.46 8.23 26.22
N SER A 873 -41.22 7.78 26.01
CA SER A 873 -40.52 6.86 26.92
C SER A 873 -39.05 7.21 26.96
N GLY A 874 -38.61 7.73 28.11
CA GLY A 874 -37.23 8.14 28.38
C GLY A 874 -36.22 7.00 28.54
N TRP A 875 -36.67 5.74 28.57
CA TRP A 875 -35.77 4.59 28.66
C TRP A 875 -34.87 4.46 27.43
N ASN A 876 -33.60 4.19 27.66
CA ASN A 876 -32.65 3.79 26.64
C ASN A 876 -31.75 2.70 27.20
N GLY A 877 -31.16 1.91 26.31
CA GLY A 877 -30.28 0.83 26.71
C GLY A 877 -29.27 0.50 25.64
N ASN A 878 -28.09 0.07 26.05
CA ASN A 878 -27.08 -0.44 25.15
C ASN A 878 -26.39 -1.62 25.82
N TYR A 879 -26.38 -2.77 25.15
CA TYR A 879 -25.57 -3.90 25.54
C TYR A 879 -24.52 -4.17 24.47
N ARG A 880 -23.27 -4.33 24.87
CA ARG A 880 -22.14 -4.61 23.99
C ARG A 880 -21.32 -5.76 24.55
N PHE A 881 -21.09 -6.77 23.70
CA PHE A 881 -20.18 -7.86 23.96
C PHE A 881 -19.01 -7.74 22.98
N ILE A 882 -17.79 -7.84 23.49
CA ILE A 882 -16.55 -7.84 22.70
C ILE A 882 -15.75 -9.07 23.11
N SER A 883 -15.26 -9.83 22.14
CA SER A 883 -14.28 -10.88 22.36
C SER A 883 -13.14 -10.68 21.37
N ASN A 884 -11.96 -10.40 21.90
CA ASN A 884 -10.73 -10.23 21.16
C ASN A 884 -9.77 -11.36 21.50
N ASP A 885 -9.15 -11.94 20.50
CA ASP A 885 -8.13 -12.96 20.66
C ASP A 885 -7.03 -12.69 19.61
N ASN A 886 -5.88 -12.21 20.10
CA ASN A 886 -4.76 -11.79 19.28
C ASN A 886 -3.51 -12.58 19.62
N LEU A 887 -2.81 -13.10 18.61
CA LEU A 887 -1.49 -13.70 18.69
C LEU A 887 -0.58 -12.99 17.71
N ILE A 888 0.55 -12.48 18.19
CA ILE A 888 1.60 -11.91 17.36
C ILE A 888 2.92 -12.62 17.60
N ASN A 889 3.68 -12.87 16.54
CA ASN A 889 5.08 -13.29 16.65
C ASN A 889 5.97 -12.05 16.53
N ALA A 890 6.65 -11.69 17.61
CA ALA A 890 7.48 -10.48 17.70
C ALA A 890 8.76 -10.80 18.48
N ASN A 891 9.94 -10.41 17.96
CA ASN A 891 11.25 -10.69 18.59
C ASN A 891 11.43 -12.18 19.00
N PHE A 892 11.02 -13.11 18.13
CA PHE A 892 11.05 -14.57 18.37
C PHE A 892 10.18 -15.07 19.55
N SER A 893 9.36 -14.22 20.16
CA SER A 893 8.33 -14.60 21.14
C SER A 893 6.94 -14.60 20.50
N ASN A 894 6.12 -15.59 20.84
CA ASN A 894 4.69 -15.54 20.62
C ASN A 894 4.03 -14.80 21.80
N GLU A 895 3.42 -13.65 21.54
CA GLU A 895 2.62 -12.91 22.52
C GLU A 895 1.13 -13.07 22.18
N GLU A 896 0.37 -13.63 23.12
CA GLU A 896 -1.07 -13.86 23.02
C GLU A 896 -1.82 -13.00 24.01
N ARG A 897 -2.87 -12.33 23.55
CA ARG A 897 -3.78 -11.51 24.36
C ARG A 897 -5.23 -11.84 24.04
N GLU A 898 -5.91 -12.44 25.00
CA GLU A 898 -7.34 -12.73 24.97
C GLU A 898 -8.07 -11.70 25.86
N GLN A 899 -9.18 -11.14 25.38
CA GLN A 899 -10.01 -10.23 26.14
C GLN A 899 -11.49 -10.48 25.83
N THR A 900 -12.28 -10.79 26.86
CA THR A 900 -13.74 -10.87 26.77
C THR A 900 -14.34 -9.75 27.60
N SER A 901 -15.27 -8.98 27.03
CA SER A 901 -15.84 -7.78 27.65
C SER A 901 -17.35 -7.74 27.48
N HIS A 902 -18.07 -7.58 28.59
CA HIS A 902 -19.50 -7.29 28.61
C HIS A 902 -19.70 -5.87 29.10
N PHE A 903 -20.52 -5.10 28.39
CA PHE A 903 -20.87 -3.73 28.76
C PHE A 903 -22.38 -3.55 28.66
N LEU A 904 -23.01 -3.11 29.74
CA LEU A 904 -24.44 -2.80 29.81
C LEU A 904 -24.61 -1.37 30.30
N ASN A 905 -25.31 -0.55 29.51
CA ASN A 905 -25.75 0.78 29.92
C ASN A 905 -27.28 0.81 29.91
N LEU A 906 -27.87 1.18 31.04
CA LEU A 906 -29.30 1.44 31.19
C LEU A 906 -29.50 2.91 31.52
N GLY A 907 -30.21 3.62 30.65
CA GLY A 907 -30.48 5.04 30.81
C GLY A 907 -31.97 5.34 30.94
N TYR A 908 -32.33 6.34 31.75
CA TYR A 908 -33.69 6.85 31.85
C TYR A 908 -33.70 8.38 31.90
N TRP A 909 -34.46 8.99 31.00
CA TRP A 909 -34.82 10.41 31.06
C TRP A 909 -36.08 10.59 31.92
N PHE A 910 -35.93 11.27 33.06
CA PHE A 910 -37.06 11.60 33.95
C PHE A 910 -37.87 12.79 33.40
N ASN A 911 -37.16 13.72 32.77
CA ASN A 911 -37.69 14.86 32.01
C ASN A 911 -36.65 15.23 30.93
N LYS A 912 -36.78 16.39 30.28
CA LYS A 912 -35.83 16.80 29.23
C LYS A 912 -34.47 17.23 29.81
N GLU A 913 -34.45 17.56 31.10
CA GLU A 913 -33.32 18.11 31.81
C GLU A 913 -32.49 17.05 32.55
N PHE A 914 -33.11 16.00 33.10
CA PHE A 914 -32.48 15.04 34.00
C PHE A 914 -32.49 13.62 33.45
N ARG A 915 -31.29 13.04 33.36
CA ARG A 915 -31.04 11.67 32.91
C ARG A 915 -30.19 10.94 33.95
N VAL A 916 -30.55 9.70 34.23
CA VAL A 916 -29.67 8.77 34.96
C VAL A 916 -29.27 7.66 34.02
N ASP A 917 -27.98 7.35 33.98
CA ASP A 917 -27.39 6.21 33.29
C ASP A 917 -26.73 5.31 34.33
N TRP A 918 -26.80 4.00 34.09
CA TRP A 918 -26.12 3.02 34.91
C TRP A 918 -25.28 2.13 34.00
N GLU A 919 -23.98 2.40 34.02
CA GLU A 919 -22.99 1.69 33.22
C GLU A 919 -22.39 0.55 34.05
N ASN A 920 -22.38 -0.66 33.49
CA ASN A 920 -21.84 -1.85 34.14
C ASN A 920 -20.94 -2.56 33.15
N SER A 921 -19.76 -2.97 33.57
CA SER A 921 -18.83 -3.69 32.72
C SER A 921 -18.09 -4.80 33.45
N VAL A 922 -17.86 -5.89 32.73
CA VAL A 922 -17.08 -7.04 33.18
C VAL A 922 -16.08 -7.36 32.08
N HIS A 923 -14.79 -7.46 32.43
CA HIS A 923 -13.73 -7.82 31.51
C HIS A 923 -12.92 -8.98 32.08
N ASP A 924 -12.70 -10.02 31.29
CA ASP A 924 -11.69 -11.06 31.54
C ASP A 924 -10.58 -10.84 30.51
N ILE A 925 -9.37 -10.57 30.99
CA ILE A 925 -8.18 -10.28 30.18
C ILE A 925 -7.15 -11.34 30.53
N LYS A 926 -6.62 -12.02 29.53
CA LYS A 926 -5.51 -12.97 29.67
C LYS A 926 -4.40 -12.55 28.72
N ASN A 927 -3.19 -12.45 29.25
CA ASN A 927 -1.99 -12.19 28.48
C ASN A 927 -0.99 -13.31 28.72
N SER A 928 -0.32 -13.75 27.68
CA SER A 928 0.76 -14.74 27.78
C SER A 928 1.86 -14.49 26.77
N SER A 929 3.11 -14.70 27.19
CA SER A 929 4.31 -14.57 26.37
C SER A 929 5.11 -15.86 26.42
N GLN A 930 5.67 -16.27 25.27
CA GLN A 930 6.50 -17.46 25.20
C GLN A 930 7.86 -17.29 25.92
N LEU A 931 8.43 -16.07 25.90
CA LEU A 931 9.75 -15.79 26.46
C LEU A 931 9.71 -15.10 27.83
N PHE A 932 8.64 -14.35 28.13
CA PHE A 932 8.62 -13.41 29.25
C PHE A 932 7.49 -13.73 30.25
N VAL A 933 7.81 -14.52 31.28
CA VAL A 933 6.86 -14.90 32.35
C VAL A 933 6.31 -13.68 33.09
N THR A 934 7.06 -12.58 33.14
CA THR A 934 6.64 -11.28 33.72
C THR A 934 5.40 -10.69 33.03
N ARG A 935 5.14 -11.06 31.77
CA ARG A 935 4.00 -10.62 30.97
C ARG A 935 2.80 -11.57 31.05
N ASP A 936 2.91 -12.68 31.78
CA ASP A 936 1.84 -13.66 31.94
C ASP A 936 0.90 -13.26 33.08
N TYR A 937 -0.37 -13.02 32.76
CA TYR A 937 -1.38 -12.71 33.77
C TYR A 937 -2.81 -12.95 33.29
N ARG A 938 -3.72 -13.19 34.24
CA ARG A 938 -5.16 -13.18 34.01
C ARG A 938 -5.88 -12.26 34.97
N LEU A 939 -6.52 -11.21 34.43
CA LEU A 939 -7.25 -10.19 35.17
C LEU A 939 -8.76 -10.31 34.95
N ASN A 940 -9.49 -10.33 36.06
CA ASN A 940 -10.94 -10.13 36.08
C ASN A 940 -11.26 -8.74 36.62
N ASN A 941 -11.89 -7.93 35.77
CA ASN A 941 -12.25 -6.55 36.08
C ASN A 941 -13.77 -6.41 36.09
N PHE A 942 -14.32 -5.92 37.20
CA PHE A 942 -15.71 -5.52 37.33
C PHE A 942 -15.77 -4.02 37.59
N GLU A 943 -16.64 -3.30 36.88
CA GLU A 943 -16.93 -1.90 37.13
C GLU A 943 -18.44 -1.66 37.09
N THR A 944 -18.95 -0.98 38.11
CA THR A 944 -20.32 -0.44 38.12
C THR A 944 -20.27 1.05 38.37
N LYS A 945 -20.94 1.81 37.51
CA LYS A 945 -20.86 3.26 37.43
C LYS A 945 -22.25 3.88 37.23
N PRO A 946 -23.01 4.17 38.31
CA PRO A 946 -24.13 5.09 38.25
C PRO A 946 -23.67 6.50 37.88
N LYS A 947 -24.43 7.14 37.01
CA LYS A 947 -24.16 8.46 36.44
C LYS A 947 -25.47 9.25 36.38
N ALA A 948 -25.49 10.44 36.96
CA ALA A 948 -26.61 11.36 36.91
C ALA A 948 -26.20 12.60 36.12
N THR A 949 -26.94 12.94 35.07
CA THR A 949 -26.72 14.12 34.24
C THR A 949 -27.92 15.05 34.37
N TYR A 950 -27.68 16.29 34.81
CA TYR A 950 -28.69 17.33 34.94
C TYR A 950 -28.34 18.53 34.07
N LYS A 951 -29.22 18.87 33.14
CA LYS A 951 -29.16 20.07 32.29
C LYS A 951 -29.89 21.20 33.00
N PHE A 952 -29.14 22.07 33.68
CA PHE A 952 -29.71 23.24 34.38
C PHE A 952 -30.32 24.24 33.40
N THR A 953 -29.72 24.37 32.22
CA THR A 953 -30.21 25.17 31.11
C THR A 953 -29.79 24.47 29.81
N ASP A 954 -30.27 24.94 28.66
CA ASP A 954 -29.75 24.48 27.36
C ASP A 954 -28.24 24.70 27.21
N ALA A 955 -27.65 25.57 28.04
CA ALA A 955 -26.23 25.90 28.03
C ALA A 955 -25.40 25.26 29.16
N ILE A 956 -25.99 24.72 30.22
CA ILE A 956 -25.22 24.16 31.36
C ILE A 956 -25.74 22.78 31.67
N GLN A 957 -24.84 21.79 31.65
CA GLN A 957 -25.09 20.46 32.18
C GLN A 957 -24.02 20.08 33.21
N ALA A 958 -24.43 19.50 34.33
CA ALA A 958 -23.51 18.80 35.21
C ALA A 958 -23.80 17.31 35.20
N GLU A 959 -22.75 16.56 35.42
CA GLU A 959 -22.75 15.12 35.52
C GLU A 959 -22.04 14.75 36.82
N LEU A 960 -22.67 13.91 37.61
CA LEU A 960 -22.06 13.28 38.77
C LEU A 960 -22.05 11.78 38.53
N SER A 961 -20.89 11.14 38.64
CA SER A 961 -20.76 9.70 38.54
C SER A 961 -19.95 9.15 39.70
N SER A 962 -20.30 7.94 40.11
CA SER A 962 -19.52 7.18 41.08
C SER A 962 -19.23 5.83 40.46
N ALA A 963 -17.97 5.42 40.41
CA ALA A 963 -17.57 4.10 39.93
C ALA A 963 -16.97 3.28 41.07
N TYR A 964 -17.47 2.06 41.25
CA TYR A 964 -16.82 1.02 42.03
C TYR A 964 -16.14 0.06 41.06
N ARG A 965 -14.81 -0.05 41.15
CA ARG A 965 -13.99 -0.94 40.33
C ARG A 965 -13.34 -2.00 41.20
N GLN A 966 -13.40 -3.24 40.74
CA GLN A 966 -12.66 -4.35 41.31
C GLN A 966 -11.84 -5.00 40.20
N LYS A 967 -10.51 -5.01 40.33
CA LYS A 967 -9.61 -5.74 39.45
C LYS A 967 -8.94 -6.83 40.27
N GLN A 968 -8.99 -8.08 39.83
CA GLN A 968 -8.40 -9.22 40.53
C GLN A 968 -7.52 -10.01 39.55
N ARG A 969 -6.28 -10.27 39.95
CA ARG A 969 -5.45 -11.28 39.29
C ARG A 969 -5.88 -12.67 39.76
N MET A 970 -6.21 -13.54 38.81
CA MET A 970 -6.72 -14.88 39.11
C MET A 970 -5.60 -15.91 39.35
N ASP A 971 -4.39 -15.58 38.90
CA ASP A 971 -3.17 -16.39 38.91
C ASP A 971 -2.08 -15.83 39.84
N GLY A 972 -2.40 -14.84 40.68
CA GLY A 972 -1.46 -14.24 41.62
C GLY A 972 -2.17 -13.49 42.76
N GLU A 973 -1.42 -12.69 43.52
CA GLU A 973 -1.90 -12.04 44.75
C GLU A 973 -2.44 -10.63 44.53
N GLU A 974 -2.24 -10.05 43.34
CA GLU A 974 -2.64 -8.67 43.04
C GLU A 974 -4.16 -8.47 43.03
N PHE A 975 -4.64 -7.54 43.84
CA PHE A 975 -6.05 -7.22 43.98
C PHE A 975 -6.26 -5.72 44.21
N LEU A 976 -7.18 -5.12 43.45
CA LEU A 976 -7.54 -3.70 43.55
C LEU A 976 -9.03 -3.55 43.81
N LYS A 977 -9.37 -2.80 44.86
CA LYS A 977 -10.67 -2.16 45.05
C LYS A 977 -10.49 -0.66 44.89
N ALA A 978 -11.05 -0.09 43.83
CA ALA A 978 -11.01 1.34 43.60
C ALA A 978 -12.42 1.94 43.69
N PHE A 979 -12.50 3.07 44.39
CA PHE A 979 -13.72 3.88 44.45
C PHE A 979 -13.43 5.25 43.88
N ASP A 980 -14.18 5.61 42.83
CA ASP A 980 -14.02 6.84 42.05
C ASP A 980 -15.31 7.67 42.16
N ILE A 981 -15.17 8.93 42.57
CA ILE A 981 -16.23 9.93 42.44
C ILE A 981 -15.76 10.96 41.43
N THR A 982 -16.48 11.08 40.32
CA THR A 982 -16.19 12.03 39.25
C THR A 982 -17.33 13.00 39.06
N GLY A 983 -17.04 14.30 39.21
CA GLY A 983 -17.92 15.40 38.84
C GLY A 983 -17.47 16.02 37.53
N THR A 984 -18.39 16.21 36.59
CA THR A 984 -18.15 16.91 35.33
C THR A 984 -19.14 18.05 35.18
N VAL A 985 -18.67 19.23 34.80
CA VAL A 985 -19.53 20.37 34.45
C VAL A 985 -19.21 20.76 33.02
N GLN A 986 -20.21 20.75 32.16
CA GLN A 986 -20.12 21.25 30.79
C GLN A 986 -21.01 22.49 30.63
N TRP A 987 -20.41 23.59 30.23
CA TRP A 987 -21.08 24.83 29.87
C TRP A 987 -20.86 25.13 28.39
N GLU A 988 -21.92 25.23 27.61
CA GLU A 988 -21.89 25.44 26.16
C GLU A 988 -22.84 26.57 25.75
N ARG A 989 -22.29 27.67 25.22
CA ARG A 989 -23.08 28.84 24.80
C ARG A 989 -22.51 29.41 23.51
N LYS A 990 -23.25 29.28 22.40
CA LYS A 990 -23.00 29.76 21.00
C LYS A 990 -21.57 29.60 20.47
N LYS A 991 -20.59 30.21 21.12
CA LYS A 991 -19.18 30.27 20.76
C LYS A 991 -18.25 29.61 21.77
N THR A 992 -18.70 29.29 22.98
CA THR A 992 -17.82 28.78 24.05
C THR A 992 -18.35 27.46 24.59
N SER A 993 -17.49 26.47 24.77
CA SER A 993 -17.76 25.20 25.43
C SER A 993 -16.65 24.97 26.46
N ILE A 994 -17.00 24.87 27.73
CA ILE A 994 -16.09 24.57 28.83
C ILE A 994 -16.54 23.25 29.43
N ARG A 995 -15.63 22.28 29.55
CA ARG A 995 -15.84 21.01 30.24
C ARG A 995 -14.79 20.88 31.33
N GLY A 996 -15.19 20.98 32.58
CA GLY A 996 -14.36 20.64 33.73
C GLY A 996 -14.70 19.24 34.24
N ASN A 997 -13.70 18.45 34.55
CA ASN A 997 -13.79 17.14 35.20
C ASN A 997 -12.94 17.20 36.48
N PHE A 998 -13.45 16.63 37.56
CA PHE A 998 -12.67 16.34 38.76
C PHE A 998 -13.05 14.95 39.26
N SER A 999 -12.04 14.09 39.43
CA SER A 999 -12.14 12.71 39.89
C SER A 999 -11.33 12.52 41.17
N PHE A 1000 -11.98 12.05 42.23
CA PHE A 1000 -11.33 11.57 43.44
C PHE A 1000 -11.35 10.04 43.44
N ILE A 1001 -10.16 9.44 43.38
CA ILE A 1001 -9.99 8.00 43.20
C ILE A 1001 -9.23 7.44 44.41
N ASN A 1002 -9.87 6.57 45.18
CA ASN A 1002 -9.22 5.84 46.27
C ASN A 1002 -8.94 4.40 45.85
N ASN A 1003 -7.66 4.09 45.63
CA ASN A 1003 -7.17 2.78 45.23
C ASN A 1003 -6.72 1.99 46.46
N ASN A 1004 -7.51 1.02 46.90
CA ASN A 1004 -7.07 0.02 47.88
C ASN A 1004 -6.47 -1.18 47.14
N PHE A 1005 -5.14 -1.21 47.02
CA PHE A 1005 -4.38 -2.20 46.28
C PHE A 1005 -3.56 -3.09 47.23
N THR A 1006 -3.60 -4.39 47.00
CA THR A 1006 -2.75 -5.40 47.66
C THR A 1006 -1.98 -6.19 46.60
N GLY A 1007 -0.70 -6.48 46.84
CA GLY A 1007 0.20 -7.15 45.88
C GLY A 1007 1.39 -6.27 45.47
N ASN A 1008 2.13 -6.68 44.44
CA ASN A 1008 3.30 -5.92 43.95
C ASN A 1008 2.87 -4.78 43.01
N ASN A 1009 3.03 -3.53 43.45
CA ASN A 1009 2.75 -2.33 42.65
C ASN A 1009 3.86 -2.00 41.65
N PHE A 1010 5.06 -2.57 41.81
CA PHE A 1010 6.17 -2.55 40.86
C PHE A 1010 6.13 -3.81 39.99
N SER A 1011 5.02 -4.01 39.30
CA SER A 1011 4.85 -5.08 38.31
C SER A 1011 4.02 -4.58 37.14
N ILE A 1012 4.17 -5.19 35.95
CA ILE A 1012 3.38 -4.87 34.75
C ILE A 1012 1.87 -4.95 35.07
N VAL A 1013 1.48 -6.00 35.81
CA VAL A 1013 0.08 -6.23 36.23
C VAL A 1013 -0.39 -5.15 37.20
N GLY A 1014 0.42 -4.82 38.21
CA GLY A 1014 0.11 -3.76 39.18
C GLY A 1014 -0.08 -2.40 38.50
N ASN A 1015 0.79 -2.07 37.55
CA ASN A 1015 0.74 -0.83 36.76
C ASN A 1015 -0.56 -0.75 35.95
N GLN A 1016 -0.90 -1.83 35.23
CA GLN A 1016 -2.14 -1.93 34.47
C GLN A 1016 -3.39 -1.92 35.37
N MET A 1017 -3.32 -2.48 36.57
CA MET A 1017 -4.44 -2.42 37.53
C MET A 1017 -4.66 -1.00 38.04
N LEU A 1018 -3.59 -0.26 38.31
CA LEU A 1018 -3.65 1.09 38.84
C LEU A 1018 -3.86 2.19 37.77
N ASP A 1019 -3.81 1.84 36.48
CA ASP A 1019 -3.92 2.78 35.35
C ASP A 1019 -2.90 3.94 35.48
N GLY A 1020 -1.66 3.61 35.86
CA GLY A 1020 -0.57 4.56 36.09
C GLY A 1020 -0.71 5.48 37.32
N LEU A 1021 -1.67 5.22 38.21
CA LEU A 1021 -1.84 5.90 39.51
C LEU A 1021 -1.13 5.14 40.65
N LYS A 1022 -1.05 5.72 41.85
CA LYS A 1022 -0.48 5.04 43.04
C LYS A 1022 -1.58 4.41 43.92
N PRO A 1023 -1.24 3.43 44.77
CA PRO A 1023 -2.12 3.02 45.88
C PRO A 1023 -2.47 4.20 46.79
N GLY A 1024 -3.69 4.20 47.34
CA GLY A 1024 -4.21 5.27 48.19
C GLY A 1024 -5.04 6.31 47.44
N LYS A 1025 -5.00 7.55 47.94
CA LYS A 1025 -5.85 8.64 47.45
C LYS A 1025 -5.19 9.34 46.27
N ASN A 1026 -5.89 9.39 45.15
CA ASN A 1026 -5.49 10.06 43.94
C ASN A 1026 -6.54 11.12 43.57
N GLN A 1027 -6.07 12.24 43.05
CA GLN A 1027 -6.92 13.32 42.54
C GLN A 1027 -6.51 13.56 41.09
N VAL A 1028 -7.47 13.48 40.18
CA VAL A 1028 -7.26 13.76 38.76
C VAL A 1028 -8.28 14.81 38.35
N TRP A 1029 -7.86 15.82 37.62
CA TRP A 1029 -8.77 16.84 37.11
C TRP A 1029 -8.36 17.26 35.72
N SER A 1030 -9.36 17.62 34.92
CA SER A 1030 -9.13 18.20 33.61
C SER A 1030 -10.08 19.34 33.32
N VAL A 1031 -9.61 20.32 32.57
CA VAL A 1031 -10.40 21.46 32.10
C VAL A 1031 -10.15 21.62 30.62
N PHE A 1032 -11.19 21.40 29.83
CA PHE A 1032 -11.19 21.58 28.39
C PHE A 1032 -12.04 22.80 28.04
N ILE A 1033 -11.46 23.81 27.39
CA ILE A 1033 -12.13 25.03 26.94
C ILE A 1033 -12.01 25.09 25.43
N GLN A 1034 -13.14 25.07 24.74
CA GLN A 1034 -13.26 25.29 23.31
C GLN A 1034 -13.99 26.62 23.06
N GLN A 1035 -13.33 27.59 22.43
CA GLN A 1035 -13.85 28.91 22.14
C GLN A 1035 -13.77 29.18 20.63
N ALA A 1036 -14.90 29.16 19.93
CA ALA A 1036 -15.05 29.76 18.62
C ALA A 1036 -14.91 31.29 18.76
N ILE A 1037 -13.81 31.83 18.26
CA ILE A 1037 -13.57 33.28 18.24
C ILE A 1037 -14.48 33.92 17.17
N ASN A 1038 -14.54 33.31 16.00
CA ASN A 1038 -15.42 33.68 14.89
C ASN A 1038 -15.89 32.42 14.12
N SER A 1039 -16.49 32.60 12.94
CA SER A 1039 -17.03 31.48 12.14
C SER A 1039 -15.96 30.52 11.60
N PHE A 1040 -14.69 30.94 11.59
CA PHE A 1040 -13.60 30.16 11.01
C PHE A 1040 -12.46 29.89 12.00
N LEU A 1041 -12.46 30.42 13.23
CA LEU A 1041 -11.34 30.29 14.16
C LEU A 1041 -11.82 29.82 15.54
N GLN A 1042 -11.19 28.76 16.03
CA GLN A 1042 -11.50 28.07 17.26
C GLN A 1042 -10.24 27.90 18.11
N LEU A 1043 -10.30 28.27 19.39
CA LEU A 1043 -9.26 28.05 20.39
C LEU A 1043 -9.68 26.86 21.26
N ASN A 1044 -8.79 25.89 21.46
CA ASN A 1044 -8.94 24.76 22.37
C ASN A 1044 -7.84 24.88 23.43
N LEU A 1045 -8.21 24.91 24.71
CA LEU A 1045 -7.29 24.84 25.84
C LEU A 1045 -7.61 23.54 26.57
N ASN A 1046 -6.60 22.71 26.81
CA ASN A 1046 -6.70 21.55 27.68
C ASN A 1046 -5.75 21.74 28.85
N TYR A 1047 -6.22 21.47 30.05
CA TYR A 1047 -5.38 21.44 31.24
C TYR A 1047 -5.71 20.17 31.99
N GLU A 1048 -4.70 19.40 32.31
CA GLU A 1048 -4.79 18.15 33.05
C GLU A 1048 -3.87 18.24 34.27
N GLY A 1049 -4.35 17.77 35.41
CA GLY A 1049 -3.53 17.63 36.58
C GLY A 1049 -3.84 16.34 37.32
N ARG A 1050 -2.79 15.77 37.92
CA ARG A 1050 -2.90 14.58 38.76
C ARG A 1050 -2.04 14.73 40.03
N ASN A 1051 -2.57 14.30 41.15
CA ASN A 1051 -1.86 14.21 42.41
C ASN A 1051 -2.04 12.83 43.04
N SER A 1052 -0.92 12.15 43.29
CA SER A 1052 -0.85 10.82 43.89
C SER A 1052 0.04 10.78 45.15
N GLY A 1053 0.31 11.93 45.78
CA GLY A 1053 0.94 12.03 47.11
C GLY A 1053 2.29 12.78 47.17
N GLU A 1054 3.22 12.53 46.25
CA GLU A 1054 4.58 13.11 46.33
C GLU A 1054 4.71 14.43 45.57
N ARG A 1055 4.21 14.48 44.33
CA ARG A 1055 4.31 15.64 43.43
C ARG A 1055 3.04 15.73 42.61
N THR A 1056 2.46 16.93 42.54
CA THR A 1056 1.37 17.19 41.60
C THR A 1056 1.94 17.39 40.21
N ILE A 1057 1.43 16.65 39.24
CA ILE A 1057 1.81 16.76 37.82
C ILE A 1057 0.76 17.63 37.12
N HIS A 1058 1.23 18.59 36.35
CA HIS A 1058 0.41 19.55 35.61
C HIS A 1058 0.82 19.55 34.15
N ILE A 1059 -0.16 19.44 33.27
CA ILE A 1059 0.02 19.47 31.82
C ILE A 1059 -1.00 20.45 31.24
N GLY A 1060 -0.53 21.45 30.52
CA GLY A 1060 -1.36 22.39 29.77
C GLY A 1060 -1.08 22.26 28.29
N SER A 1061 -2.12 22.23 27.47
CA SER A 1061 -2.00 22.40 26.04
C SER A 1061 -2.97 23.46 25.52
N MET A 1062 -2.51 24.22 24.54
CA MET A 1062 -3.29 25.22 23.83
C MET A 1062 -3.21 24.92 22.36
N GLN A 1063 -4.34 24.90 21.67
CA GLN A 1063 -4.44 24.66 20.24
C GLN A 1063 -5.38 25.68 19.60
N VAL A 1064 -4.93 26.33 18.52
CA VAL A 1064 -5.75 27.18 17.67
C VAL A 1064 -6.03 26.44 16.37
N LYS A 1065 -7.31 26.28 16.02
CA LYS A 1065 -7.80 25.70 14.77
C LYS A 1065 -8.53 26.76 13.96
N ALA A 1066 -8.02 27.08 12.78
CA ALA A 1066 -8.78 27.80 11.75
C ALA A 1066 -9.44 26.79 10.80
N SER A 1067 -10.73 26.93 10.48
CA SER A 1067 -11.47 26.10 9.51
C SER A 1067 -12.13 27.02 8.47
N PHE A 1068 -11.81 26.81 7.20
CA PHE A 1068 -12.17 27.68 6.08
C PHE A 1068 -13.30 27.10 5.23
#